data_AF-A0A7C2WCZ3-F1
#
_entry.id   AF-A0A7C2WCZ3-F1
#
_cell.length_a   1.000
_cell.length_b   1.000
_cell.length_c   1.000
_cell.angle_alpha   90.00
_cell.angle_beta   90.00
_cell.angle_gamma   90.00
#
_symmetry.space_group_name_H-M   'P 1'
#
loop_
_entity.id
_entity.type
_entity.pdbx_description
1 polymer ?
#
loop_
_entity_poly.entity_id
_entity_poly.type
_entity_poly.pdbx_seq_one_letter_code
_entity_poly.pdbx_strand_id
1 'polypeptide(L)'
;MTMTRLGTALIMMALLMGDAAGGSASVPKQPRREAPPTLMAWGKPLSGGPIRALFIGPACTLRDATELARRLDLTVALVPLWRADAPTPEFPPETDAFFARDADAFEARALERLDAAVDVIVAGNCDLSALPNVVQQRIIERVAAGTGLVLAHQRTENPGPLPELLDGLTWADAPAAATDGALDVIAPPDEPTRSAVRVAWHGEGRIAHIAYPGDPPQTHMLLRMPFNPIYADTAYLENGYSLAAKVVRWAARRDPAFRIAAIEDIAPKGPEAEEIPPGFPDEYVQQMRDSAMRQPTRPFMAHFTEPLGERCTLSVRLRRPGSDTQLAYESVETVPKGAVSHALDLLIGAGDYLVDVWLTGRRGVIDWRTDRVQVSGWPELQSVSYSKNYLLPNDILDLQVEVRSIFSASRTCTVYARAVDPLPRSGARGRLVAEAMQELSGGGEAMLHLNFADMLAPVIQVEVFAVEGAPRRFAEWELAGADRERRLFTVRLPLRERDFRMAALITAPEEYNARAYMDVLREHGLDMIVAPCSEAAMVHAAAAGLRFIPEIADFALPAPPAGKTRQPCFNDPAYRAACMSLLREEALTYWAGGSGIYSLGAGNSLGLGAANVCQCDHCLADFHAAMRQIYKQPAALGAAWGTTILSWEDARPLDPAAARATGRLAPYLDFCTHMDGVFTRFHAGAREQVRVVDRQGLVGFRALEDGNPYHGYVWSDLLTALDFIAVAPLPGMQASPTIEKIRSYQRPGHANALVFGDVFPLRNETLARWAPWHAALRGFSSLWLAQPFGSADGIVPHGVLSPDGQPEAQLIALAEVARPLMAGIGALLLRAKRPEADIAVLDSRPSRHLNDVDPRFGTGVLEAEAAFAAWFDTLGFPYDFIDRSRLIAGGLSAHRLLVLPMSRAMDEAEAVAVRQFVQEGGAVIADIPPAGYDVHGIPWSNPPLDALFGIARDGAPRPMTLRRAALDDKELDLFPGALPRVYTDARIRENGATSRGEGFGDAPSRLWLYREHAKGFTCLFNHTIAPPNPGATKEEDGWRNALGELLQQAGCRTALEPYVTTLFPGHAARFQFGEAEILALLADPGLEDRAIKWRLPFPKRSRVYDMIQGTLLRRPARNTVRLRSGGIALFAVLPYAVKGISIVAPERVAAGRRLNVAFSIRTDGALPGRHLVRLELLDADGAALPHYSRNIVCETGDGAMYMPLAINEVPGRYQLRARDVITGVENSILVQVDGVM
;
A
#
# COMPACT_ATOMS: atom_id res chain seq x y z
N MET A 1 21.09 62.70 85.30
CA MET A 1 21.33 61.98 84.04
C MET A 1 20.41 60.76 84.04
N THR A 2 19.17 60.91 83.55
CA THR A 2 18.71 60.78 82.15
C THR A 2 18.42 59.31 81.77
N MET A 3 17.13 59.03 81.57
CA MET A 3 16.52 58.39 80.38
C MET A 3 17.00 56.99 79.94
N THR A 4 16.18 56.02 79.53
CA THR A 4 14.74 55.71 79.59
C THR A 4 14.59 54.29 79.01
N ARG A 5 13.84 53.43 79.70
CA ARG A 5 12.70 52.61 79.24
C ARG A 5 12.61 52.04 77.79
N LEU A 6 12.14 50.78 77.79
CA LEU A 6 11.25 50.07 76.84
C LEU A 6 11.86 49.49 75.54
N GLY A 7 11.62 48.18 75.34
CA GLY A 7 11.91 47.48 74.08
C GLY A 7 11.73 45.96 74.04
N THR A 8 11.09 45.36 75.04
CA THR A 8 10.54 44.00 75.03
C THR A 8 9.44 43.90 73.97
N ALA A 9 9.72 43.30 72.80
CA ALA A 9 8.77 42.60 71.91
C ALA A 9 9.42 42.39 70.54
N LEU A 10 9.86 41.16 70.24
CA LEU A 10 9.72 40.49 68.92
C LEU A 10 10.55 39.20 68.80
N ILE A 11 11.43 38.90 69.76
CA ILE A 11 12.32 37.70 69.69
C ILE A 11 11.69 36.47 70.39
N MET A 12 10.48 36.61 70.96
CA MET A 12 9.76 35.53 71.66
C MET A 12 8.43 35.10 71.00
N MET A 13 8.20 35.46 69.73
CA MET A 13 6.95 35.13 69.00
C MET A 13 7.16 34.32 67.69
N ALA A 14 8.37 33.81 67.44
CA ALA A 14 8.65 32.90 66.32
C ALA A 14 8.92 31.44 66.76
N LEU A 15 8.84 31.15 68.07
CA LEU A 15 9.17 29.85 68.66
C LEU A 15 7.96 29.15 69.33
N LEU A 16 6.73 29.65 69.11
CA LEU A 16 5.49 29.11 69.71
C LEU A 16 4.30 29.03 68.73
N MET A 17 4.57 28.74 67.45
CA MET A 17 3.55 28.25 66.49
C MET A 17 4.04 27.03 65.71
N GLY A 18 4.85 26.19 66.37
CA GLY A 18 5.00 24.78 65.99
C GLY A 18 3.97 23.97 66.78
N ASP A 19 2.86 23.62 66.12
CA ASP A 19 2.05 22.40 66.32
C ASP A 19 0.60 22.64 65.87
N ALA A 20 0.38 22.57 64.54
CA ALA A 20 -0.87 22.12 63.93
C ALA A 20 -0.73 21.97 62.41
N ALA A 21 0.15 21.08 61.95
CA ALA A 21 0.05 20.50 60.60
C ALA A 21 0.88 19.20 60.58
N GLY A 22 0.26 18.11 61.05
CA GLY A 22 0.79 16.77 60.83
C GLY A 22 0.66 16.43 59.35
N GLY A 23 1.70 16.74 58.57
CA GLY A 23 1.93 16.18 57.24
C GLY A 23 3.29 15.50 57.28
N SER A 24 3.31 14.17 57.30
CA SER A 24 4.56 13.42 57.09
C SER A 24 5.09 13.82 55.72
N ALA A 25 6.24 14.49 55.66
CA ALA A 25 6.97 14.66 54.40
C ALA A 25 7.31 13.26 53.87
N SER A 26 6.56 12.81 52.87
CA SER A 26 6.82 11.55 52.19
C SER A 26 8.14 11.72 51.41
N VAL A 27 9.06 10.78 51.57
CA VAL A 27 10.27 10.75 50.75
C VAL A 27 9.85 10.52 49.30
N PRO A 28 10.22 11.37 48.32
CA PRO A 28 9.77 11.23 46.95
C PRO A 28 10.24 9.90 46.38
N LYS A 29 9.29 9.05 45.98
CA LYS A 29 9.57 7.77 45.32
C LYS A 29 9.92 8.06 43.86
N GLN A 30 11.04 7.49 43.39
CA GLN A 30 11.43 7.62 41.98
C GLN A 30 10.34 7.03 41.06
N PRO A 31 9.97 7.71 39.96
CA PRO A 31 9.02 7.18 38.98
C PRO A 31 9.51 5.86 38.40
N ARG A 32 8.58 4.97 38.05
CA ARG A 32 8.92 3.80 37.22
C ARG A 32 8.83 4.20 35.76
N ARG A 33 9.88 3.89 35.02
CA ARG A 33 9.86 3.95 33.56
C ARG A 33 8.97 2.81 33.06
N GLU A 34 7.87 3.15 32.41
CA GLU A 34 7.19 2.21 31.51
C GLU A 34 7.80 2.33 30.11
N ALA A 35 7.87 1.20 29.41
CA ALA A 35 8.22 1.17 27.98
C ALA A 35 7.08 1.86 27.16
N PRO A 36 7.18 2.06 25.83
CA PRO A 36 6.25 2.90 25.06
C PRO A 36 4.79 2.44 25.22
N PRO A 37 3.79 3.32 24.95
CA PRO A 37 2.55 3.38 25.71
C PRO A 37 1.92 2.02 25.94
N THR A 38 1.95 1.58 27.18
CA THR A 38 0.98 0.65 27.74
C THR A 38 -0.39 1.27 27.50
N LEU A 39 -1.18 0.65 26.63
CA LEU A 39 -2.63 0.90 26.44
C LEU A 39 -3.26 1.41 27.76
N MET A 40 -3.89 2.58 27.73
CA MET A 40 -4.39 3.22 28.95
C MET A 40 -5.73 2.58 29.38
N ALA A 41 -5.70 1.83 30.48
CA ALA A 41 -6.90 1.30 31.10
C ALA A 41 -7.63 2.40 31.91
N TRP A 42 -8.39 3.25 31.23
CA TRP A 42 -9.11 4.37 31.85
C TRP A 42 -10.08 3.93 32.95
N GLY A 43 -10.82 2.84 32.74
CA GLY A 43 -11.85 2.37 33.67
C GLY A 43 -12.00 0.86 33.66
N LYS A 44 -10.89 0.11 33.69
CA LYS A 44 -10.90 -1.36 33.62
C LYS A 44 -10.03 -1.98 34.74
N PRO A 45 -10.63 -2.58 35.79
CA PRO A 45 -12.07 -2.73 36.05
C PRO A 45 -12.74 -1.41 36.48
N LEU A 46 -14.03 -1.26 36.17
CA LEU A 46 -14.84 -0.10 36.57
C LEU A 46 -15.49 -0.37 37.92
N SER A 47 -15.43 0.59 38.86
CA SER A 47 -16.03 0.43 40.20
C SER A 47 -17.54 0.17 40.20
N GLY A 48 -18.25 0.66 39.17
CA GLY A 48 -19.67 0.41 38.92
C GLY A 48 -19.97 -0.99 38.35
N GLY A 49 -18.96 -1.79 38.05
CA GLY A 49 -19.08 -3.04 37.29
C GLY A 49 -19.09 -2.83 35.78
N PRO A 50 -19.04 -3.91 34.99
CA PRO A 50 -18.98 -3.83 33.53
C PRO A 50 -20.26 -3.23 32.94
N ILE A 51 -20.11 -2.43 31.87
CA ILE A 51 -21.20 -1.84 31.10
C ILE A 51 -21.51 -2.73 29.90
N ARG A 52 -22.79 -3.04 29.65
CA ARG A 52 -23.25 -3.74 28.44
C ARG A 52 -23.62 -2.72 27.39
N ALA A 53 -22.84 -2.63 26.32
CA ALA A 53 -23.02 -1.64 25.27
C ALA A 53 -23.33 -2.30 23.92
N LEU A 54 -24.33 -1.76 23.23
CA LEU A 54 -24.65 -2.10 21.85
C LEU A 54 -24.12 -1.00 20.92
N PHE A 55 -23.26 -1.36 19.97
CA PHE A 55 -22.74 -0.42 18.97
C PHE A 55 -23.47 -0.60 17.64
N ILE A 56 -23.88 0.53 17.06
CA ILE A 56 -24.51 0.64 15.75
C ILE A 56 -23.68 1.62 14.93
N GLY A 57 -23.19 1.19 13.76
CA GLY A 57 -22.37 2.04 12.91
C GLY A 57 -21.86 1.31 11.67
N PRO A 58 -21.21 2.02 10.74
CA PRO A 58 -20.61 1.41 9.56
C PRO A 58 -19.62 0.31 9.95
N ALA A 59 -19.67 -0.83 9.27
CA ALA A 59 -18.85 -1.99 9.63
C ALA A 59 -17.35 -1.67 9.75
N CYS A 60 -16.80 -0.88 8.82
CA CYS A 60 -15.37 -0.57 8.75
C CYS A 60 -14.89 0.46 9.80
N THR A 61 -15.79 0.97 10.66
CA THR A 61 -15.46 1.90 11.73
C THR A 61 -15.65 1.30 13.13
N LEU A 62 -16.22 0.09 13.22
CA LEU A 62 -16.54 -0.59 14.49
C LEU A 62 -15.31 -1.02 15.30
N ARG A 63 -14.10 -0.90 14.76
CA ARG A 63 -12.85 -1.08 15.52
C ARG A 63 -12.81 -0.22 16.79
N ASP A 64 -13.45 0.95 16.77
CA ASP A 64 -13.56 1.81 17.95
C ASP A 64 -14.25 1.12 19.14
N ALA A 65 -15.20 0.21 18.89
CA ALA A 65 -15.86 -0.55 19.96
C ALA A 65 -14.88 -1.49 20.68
N THR A 66 -14.05 -2.20 19.91
CA THR A 66 -13.00 -3.08 20.45
C THR A 66 -11.93 -2.27 21.18
N GLU A 67 -11.50 -1.13 20.61
CA GLU A 67 -10.51 -0.25 21.24
C GLU A 67 -11.05 0.42 22.53
N LEU A 68 -12.34 0.75 22.59
CA LEU A 68 -12.96 1.25 23.81
C LEU A 68 -13.06 0.15 24.88
N ALA A 69 -13.41 -1.08 24.52
CA ALA A 69 -13.48 -2.23 25.45
C ALA A 69 -12.11 -2.63 26.03
N ARG A 70 -11.03 -2.25 25.36
CA ARG A 70 -9.66 -2.40 25.88
C ARG A 70 -9.35 -1.38 26.99
N ARG A 71 -10.07 -0.25 27.05
CA ARG A 71 -9.82 0.87 27.97
C ARG A 71 -10.88 1.00 29.08
N LEU A 72 -12.11 0.63 28.80
CA LEU A 72 -13.26 0.65 29.72
C LEU A 72 -13.76 -0.78 29.98
N ASP A 73 -14.22 -1.06 31.19
CA ASP A 73 -14.86 -2.33 31.54
C ASP A 73 -16.22 -2.48 30.83
N LEU A 74 -16.18 -3.08 29.64
CA LEU A 74 -17.26 -3.07 28.66
C LEU A 74 -17.51 -4.47 28.09
N THR A 75 -18.78 -4.86 27.98
CA THR A 75 -19.24 -5.98 27.15
C THR A 75 -19.84 -5.41 25.87
N VAL A 76 -19.31 -5.82 24.72
CA VAL A 76 -19.66 -5.26 23.40
C VAL A 76 -20.60 -6.19 22.65
N ALA A 77 -21.70 -5.64 22.16
CA ALA A 77 -22.53 -6.21 21.11
C ALA A 77 -22.53 -5.28 19.88
N LEU A 78 -22.60 -5.83 18.67
CA LEU A 78 -22.50 -5.08 17.41
C LEU A 78 -23.73 -5.29 16.52
N VAL A 79 -24.21 -4.20 15.92
CA VAL A 79 -25.13 -4.18 14.78
C VAL A 79 -24.42 -3.41 13.66
N PRO A 80 -23.65 -4.11 12.81
CA PRO A 80 -22.92 -3.48 11.72
C PRO A 80 -23.86 -3.03 10.60
N LEU A 81 -23.63 -1.82 10.09
CA LEU A 81 -24.23 -1.34 8.85
C LEU A 81 -23.29 -1.63 7.68
N TRP A 82 -23.85 -1.87 6.49
CA TRP A 82 -23.07 -2.03 5.26
C TRP A 82 -22.24 -0.78 4.95
N ARG A 83 -22.87 0.38 5.02
CA ARG A 83 -22.29 1.73 4.90
C ARG A 83 -22.97 2.64 5.92
N ALA A 84 -22.48 3.87 6.04
CA ALA A 84 -23.10 4.87 6.90
C ALA A 84 -24.57 5.16 6.57
N ASP A 85 -24.95 5.06 5.31
CA ASP A 85 -26.28 5.37 4.76
C ASP A 85 -27.08 4.11 4.36
N ALA A 86 -26.53 2.91 4.52
CA ALA A 86 -27.15 1.67 4.08
C ALA A 86 -26.98 0.55 5.12
N PRO A 87 -28.08 0.00 5.70
CA PRO A 87 -27.99 -1.08 6.67
C PRO A 87 -27.59 -2.42 6.04
N THR A 88 -27.95 -2.63 4.77
CA THR A 88 -27.76 -3.89 4.04
C THR A 88 -27.12 -3.65 2.67
N PRO A 89 -26.36 -4.62 2.15
CA PRO A 89 -25.84 -4.56 0.79
C PRO A 89 -26.95 -4.58 -0.25
N GLU A 90 -26.77 -3.87 -1.37
CA GLU A 90 -27.62 -4.04 -2.57
C GLU A 90 -27.46 -5.44 -3.18
N PHE A 91 -26.24 -5.99 -3.09
CA PHE A 91 -25.88 -7.32 -3.56
C PHE A 91 -25.14 -8.07 -2.44
N PRO A 92 -25.82 -8.89 -1.62
CA PRO A 92 -25.21 -9.54 -0.47
C PRO A 92 -24.13 -10.54 -0.91
N PRO A 93 -22.90 -10.46 -0.34
CA PRO A 93 -21.87 -11.45 -0.62
C PRO A 93 -22.32 -12.83 -0.08
N GLU A 94 -22.19 -13.87 -0.90
CA GLU A 94 -22.73 -15.22 -0.60
C GLU A 94 -22.15 -15.85 0.68
N THR A 95 -20.96 -15.41 1.12
CA THR A 95 -20.17 -16.07 2.16
C THR A 95 -19.96 -15.26 3.44
N ASP A 96 -20.48 -14.03 3.54
CA ASP A 96 -20.18 -13.19 4.71
C ASP A 96 -21.28 -13.26 5.77
N ALA A 97 -20.98 -13.92 6.90
CA ALA A 97 -21.88 -14.01 8.05
C ALA A 97 -21.87 -12.75 8.93
N PHE A 98 -20.94 -11.83 8.69
CA PHE A 98 -20.84 -10.57 9.44
C PHE A 98 -22.02 -9.65 9.11
N PHE A 99 -22.45 -9.62 7.85
CA PHE A 99 -23.57 -8.82 7.37
C PHE A 99 -24.89 -9.59 7.36
N ALA A 100 -25.97 -8.84 7.53
CA ALA A 100 -27.30 -9.35 7.22
C ALA A 100 -27.48 -9.46 5.70
N ARG A 101 -28.13 -10.53 5.25
CA ARG A 101 -28.33 -10.82 3.81
C ARG A 101 -29.39 -9.93 3.17
N ASP A 102 -30.34 -9.47 3.95
CA ASP A 102 -31.46 -8.63 3.53
C ASP A 102 -31.98 -7.80 4.72
N ALA A 103 -32.93 -6.91 4.42
CA ALA A 103 -33.49 -5.98 5.39
C ALA A 103 -34.21 -6.71 6.55
N ASP A 104 -34.90 -7.83 6.28
CA ASP A 104 -35.63 -8.58 7.30
C ASP A 104 -34.67 -9.26 8.28
N ALA A 105 -33.59 -9.87 7.77
CA ALA A 105 -32.54 -10.45 8.59
C ALA A 105 -31.79 -9.39 9.40
N PHE A 106 -31.57 -8.20 8.83
CA PHE A 106 -30.99 -7.07 9.54
C PHE A 106 -31.91 -6.62 10.69
N GLU A 107 -33.19 -6.40 10.39
CA GLU A 107 -34.19 -5.99 11.36
C GLU A 107 -34.30 -7.01 12.50
N ALA A 108 -34.43 -8.30 12.19
CA ALA A 108 -34.52 -9.36 13.19
C ALA A 108 -33.29 -9.39 14.12
N ARG A 109 -32.08 -9.30 13.56
CA ARG A 109 -30.83 -9.25 14.34
C ARG A 109 -30.73 -7.98 15.17
N ALA A 110 -31.09 -6.82 14.62
CA ALA A 110 -31.05 -5.55 15.33
C ALA A 110 -32.03 -5.56 16.51
N LEU A 111 -33.26 -6.03 16.30
CA LEU A 111 -34.27 -6.16 17.35
C LEU A 111 -33.86 -7.16 18.43
N GLU A 112 -33.32 -8.33 18.06
CA GLU A 112 -32.79 -9.31 19.02
C GLU A 112 -31.73 -8.68 19.94
N ARG A 113 -30.79 -7.92 19.36
CA ARG A 113 -29.69 -7.28 20.11
C ARG A 113 -30.14 -6.08 20.93
N LEU A 114 -31.10 -5.30 20.44
CA LEU A 114 -31.77 -4.25 21.20
C LEU A 114 -32.61 -4.83 22.34
N ASP A 115 -33.13 -6.05 22.16
CA ASP A 115 -33.98 -6.69 23.16
C ASP A 115 -33.22 -7.33 24.31
N ALA A 116 -31.95 -7.66 24.07
CA ALA A 116 -31.03 -8.00 25.14
C ALA A 116 -30.96 -6.86 26.17
N ALA A 117 -30.73 -7.21 27.43
CA ALA A 117 -30.56 -6.21 28.48
C ALA A 117 -29.23 -5.47 28.26
N VAL A 118 -29.28 -4.33 27.58
CA VAL A 118 -28.16 -3.40 27.33
C VAL A 118 -28.30 -2.18 28.22
N ASP A 119 -27.18 -1.65 28.71
CA ASP A 119 -27.17 -0.46 29.57
C ASP A 119 -27.08 0.83 28.74
N VAL A 120 -26.46 0.76 27.56
CA VAL A 120 -26.27 1.89 26.65
C VAL A 120 -26.21 1.43 25.19
N ILE A 121 -26.79 2.22 24.30
CA ILE A 121 -26.69 2.10 22.84
C ILE A 121 -25.75 3.21 22.36
N VAL A 122 -24.80 2.86 21.51
CA VAL A 122 -23.82 3.78 20.93
C VAL A 122 -23.99 3.76 19.42
N ALA A 123 -24.55 4.83 18.85
CA ALA A 123 -24.73 4.98 17.42
C ALA A 123 -23.77 6.06 16.88
N GLY A 124 -22.87 5.68 15.97
CA GLY A 124 -21.79 6.57 15.54
C GLY A 124 -21.56 6.52 14.04
N ASN A 125 -21.35 7.69 13.43
CA ASN A 125 -20.98 7.84 12.02
C ASN A 125 -21.94 7.14 11.04
N CYS A 126 -23.25 7.19 11.33
CA CYS A 126 -24.28 6.61 10.49
C CYS A 126 -25.47 7.54 10.34
N ASP A 127 -26.19 7.40 9.23
CA ASP A 127 -27.51 7.98 9.04
C ASP A 127 -28.53 7.12 9.81
N LEU A 128 -29.06 7.68 10.90
CA LEU A 128 -30.08 7.01 11.72
C LEU A 128 -31.39 6.78 10.96
N SER A 129 -31.66 7.57 9.91
CA SER A 129 -32.86 7.41 9.09
C SER A 129 -32.81 6.18 8.18
N ALA A 130 -31.60 5.67 7.90
CA ALA A 130 -31.40 4.45 7.12
C ALA A 130 -31.79 3.16 7.89
N LEU A 131 -31.92 3.24 9.22
CA LEU A 131 -32.39 2.11 10.02
C LEU A 131 -33.90 1.86 9.76
N PRO A 132 -34.38 0.60 9.72
CA PRO A 132 -35.80 0.33 9.60
C PRO A 132 -36.60 1.04 10.71
N ASN A 133 -37.77 1.58 10.38
CA ASN A 133 -38.59 2.33 11.34
C ASN A 133 -38.90 1.54 12.62
N VAL A 134 -39.06 0.21 12.52
CA VAL A 134 -39.28 -0.67 13.68
C VAL A 134 -38.06 -0.68 14.61
N VAL A 135 -36.85 -0.72 14.06
CA VAL A 135 -35.59 -0.63 14.80
C VAL A 135 -35.45 0.75 15.46
N GLN A 136 -35.75 1.83 14.72
CA GLN A 136 -35.74 3.19 15.27
C GLN A 136 -36.70 3.32 16.45
N GLN A 137 -37.95 2.86 16.32
CA GLN A 137 -38.94 2.88 17.39
C GLN A 137 -38.50 2.04 18.59
N ARG A 138 -37.90 0.86 18.37
CA ARG A 138 -37.38 0.05 19.48
C ARG A 138 -36.24 0.74 20.22
N ILE A 139 -35.37 1.49 19.54
CA ILE A 139 -34.36 2.33 20.20
C ILE A 139 -35.06 3.37 21.10
N ILE A 140 -36.06 4.08 20.58
CA ILE A 140 -36.83 5.08 21.33
C ILE A 140 -37.46 4.47 22.59
N GLU A 141 -38.14 3.33 22.46
CA GLU A 141 -38.77 2.59 23.56
C GLU A 141 -37.74 2.19 24.64
N ARG A 142 -36.59 1.65 24.21
CA ARG A 142 -35.50 1.23 25.12
C ARG A 142 -34.89 2.42 25.85
N VAL A 143 -34.70 3.54 25.16
CA VAL A 143 -34.21 4.78 25.77
C VAL A 143 -35.24 5.31 26.75
N ALA A 144 -36.52 5.41 26.38
CA ALA A 144 -37.60 5.82 27.29
C ALA A 144 -37.67 4.96 28.56
N ALA A 145 -37.37 3.66 28.47
CA ALA A 145 -37.32 2.72 29.58
C ALA A 145 -36.04 2.79 30.45
N GLY A 146 -35.05 3.63 30.09
CA GLY A 146 -33.87 3.89 30.91
C GLY A 146 -32.53 3.48 30.30
N THR A 147 -32.51 2.93 29.08
CA THR A 147 -31.26 2.64 28.35
C THR A 147 -30.60 3.95 27.92
N GLY A 148 -29.27 4.08 28.07
CA GLY A 148 -28.55 5.25 27.56
C GLY A 148 -28.45 5.27 26.04
N LEU A 149 -28.33 6.45 25.43
CA LEU A 149 -28.00 6.61 24.01
C LEU A 149 -26.81 7.57 23.85
N VAL A 150 -25.77 7.14 23.14
CA VAL A 150 -24.62 7.97 22.77
C VAL A 150 -24.58 8.10 21.26
N LEU A 151 -24.54 9.34 20.78
CA LEU A 151 -24.42 9.70 19.38
C LEU A 151 -23.05 10.32 19.10
N ALA A 152 -22.45 10.00 17.96
CA ALA A 152 -21.24 10.66 17.46
C ALA A 152 -21.30 10.76 15.93
N HIS A 153 -20.79 11.85 15.34
CA HIS A 153 -20.77 12.04 13.87
C HIS A 153 -22.13 11.76 13.22
N GLN A 154 -23.20 12.40 13.71
CA GLN A 154 -24.55 12.16 13.21
C GLN A 154 -24.70 12.62 11.74
N ARG A 155 -25.18 11.75 10.85
CA ARG A 155 -25.30 11.99 9.39
C ARG A 155 -26.74 12.06 8.89
N THR A 156 -27.69 12.48 9.73
CA THR A 156 -29.12 12.40 9.40
C THR A 156 -29.47 13.23 8.16
N GLU A 157 -29.87 12.57 7.07
CA GLU A 157 -30.25 13.23 5.81
C GLU A 157 -31.77 13.25 5.59
N ASN A 158 -32.49 12.22 6.05
CA ASN A 158 -33.93 12.04 5.81
C ASN A 158 -34.74 11.98 7.12
N PRO A 159 -36.05 12.29 7.09
CA PRO A 159 -36.91 12.18 8.27
C PRO A 159 -37.13 10.71 8.67
N GLY A 160 -37.37 10.49 9.96
CA GLY A 160 -37.69 9.19 10.54
C GLY A 160 -37.99 9.30 12.04
N PRO A 161 -38.57 8.27 12.68
CA PRO A 161 -38.99 8.37 14.07
C PRO A 161 -37.90 8.80 15.06
N LEU A 162 -36.68 8.25 14.93
CA LEU A 162 -35.58 8.57 15.82
C LEU A 162 -34.98 9.95 15.52
N PRO A 163 -34.67 10.32 14.26
CA PRO A 163 -34.39 11.69 13.86
C PRO A 163 -35.38 12.74 14.39
N GLU A 164 -36.68 12.53 14.18
CA GLU A 164 -37.73 13.45 14.61
C GLU A 164 -37.77 13.61 16.13
N LEU A 165 -37.55 12.52 16.88
CA LEU A 165 -37.39 12.59 18.33
C LEU A 165 -36.21 13.49 18.69
N LEU A 166 -35.03 13.22 18.12
CA LEU A 166 -33.78 13.92 18.44
C LEU A 166 -33.86 15.43 18.13
N ASP A 167 -34.51 15.79 17.03
CA ASP A 167 -34.77 17.19 16.64
C ASP A 167 -35.73 17.89 17.61
N GLY A 168 -36.68 17.14 18.19
CA GLY A 168 -37.62 17.62 19.20
C GLY A 168 -37.04 17.72 20.62
N LEU A 169 -35.82 17.22 20.88
CA LEU A 169 -35.22 17.25 22.21
C LEU A 169 -34.68 18.64 22.56
N THR A 170 -34.82 19.01 23.83
CA THR A 170 -34.11 20.16 24.40
C THR A 170 -32.71 19.75 24.83
N TRP A 171 -31.71 20.17 24.07
CA TRP A 171 -30.30 19.88 24.35
C TRP A 171 -29.71 20.86 25.38
N ALA A 172 -28.99 20.32 26.35
CA ALA A 172 -28.24 21.05 27.37
C ALA A 172 -26.74 20.75 27.27
N ASP A 173 -25.92 21.58 27.91
CA ASP A 173 -24.49 21.30 28.05
C ASP A 173 -24.27 20.03 28.89
N ALA A 174 -23.31 19.23 28.47
CA ALA A 174 -22.98 17.99 29.18
C ALA A 174 -22.53 18.28 30.62
N PRO A 175 -23.01 17.51 31.61
CA PRO A 175 -22.60 17.70 32.98
C PRO A 175 -21.13 17.30 33.14
N ALA A 176 -20.50 17.93 34.12
CA ALA A 176 -19.14 17.70 34.55
C ALA A 176 -18.77 16.19 34.68
N ALA A 177 -19.70 15.33 35.13
CA ALA A 177 -19.48 13.88 35.22
C ALA A 177 -19.22 13.15 33.87
N ALA A 178 -19.63 13.76 32.76
CA ALA A 178 -19.49 13.23 31.40
C ALA A 178 -18.25 13.78 30.67
N THR A 179 -17.73 14.95 31.05
CA THR A 179 -16.73 15.69 30.23
C THR A 179 -15.51 16.20 30.98
N ASP A 180 -15.58 16.39 32.31
CA ASP A 180 -14.49 17.00 33.10
C ASP A 180 -13.17 16.27 32.89
N GLY A 181 -12.11 17.02 32.60
CA GLY A 181 -10.77 16.45 32.46
C GLY A 181 -10.63 15.46 31.30
N ALA A 182 -11.51 15.54 30.31
CA ALA A 182 -11.42 14.78 29.07
C ALA A 182 -11.65 15.69 27.86
N LEU A 183 -12.74 16.47 27.85
CA LEU A 183 -13.12 17.31 26.70
C LEU A 183 -12.08 18.39 26.37
N ASP A 184 -11.54 19.09 27.38
CA ASP A 184 -10.63 20.20 27.17
C ASP A 184 -9.22 19.77 26.72
N VAL A 185 -8.93 18.46 26.75
CA VAL A 185 -7.61 17.90 26.45
C VAL A 185 -7.63 16.96 25.24
N ILE A 186 -8.76 16.78 24.54
CA ILE A 186 -8.82 15.89 23.36
C ILE A 186 -8.01 16.39 22.16
N ALA A 187 -7.52 17.64 22.20
CA ALA A 187 -6.77 18.27 21.13
C ALA A 187 -5.73 19.26 21.69
N PRO A 188 -4.78 19.72 20.86
CA PRO A 188 -3.95 20.90 21.12
C PRO A 188 -4.77 22.14 21.50
N PRO A 189 -4.19 23.12 22.23
CA PRO A 189 -4.96 24.23 22.81
C PRO A 189 -5.33 25.30 21.78
N ASP A 190 -4.64 25.32 20.65
CA ASP A 190 -4.91 26.14 19.47
C ASP A 190 -6.06 25.59 18.63
N GLU A 191 -6.50 24.36 18.88
CA GLU A 191 -7.66 23.77 18.23
C GLU A 191 -8.94 23.98 19.04
N PRO A 192 -10.06 24.39 18.40
CA PRO A 192 -11.33 24.52 19.08
C PRO A 192 -11.83 23.15 19.58
N THR A 193 -11.99 23.02 20.90
CA THR A 193 -12.61 21.86 21.58
C THR A 193 -14.01 22.15 22.11
N ARG A 194 -14.40 23.44 22.19
CA ARG A 194 -15.64 23.89 22.84
C ARG A 194 -16.88 23.43 22.07
N SER A 195 -17.94 23.11 22.82
CA SER A 195 -19.30 22.69 22.38
C SER A 195 -19.47 21.27 21.78
N ALA A 196 -18.49 20.38 21.95
CA ALA A 196 -18.55 19.05 21.35
C ALA A 196 -19.48 18.03 22.05
N VAL A 197 -19.90 18.22 23.32
CA VAL A 197 -20.80 17.25 23.97
C VAL A 197 -22.05 17.94 24.52
N ARG A 198 -23.21 17.51 24.03
CA ARG A 198 -24.52 17.95 24.51
C ARG A 198 -25.31 16.77 25.03
N VAL A 199 -26.23 17.01 25.94
CA VAL A 199 -27.06 15.97 26.54
C VAL A 199 -28.54 16.32 26.48
N ALA A 200 -29.36 15.27 26.48
CA ALA A 200 -30.80 15.37 26.54
C ALA A 200 -31.38 14.15 27.29
N TRP A 201 -32.69 14.19 27.53
CA TRP A 201 -33.41 13.12 28.20
C TRP A 201 -34.65 12.74 27.41
N HIS A 202 -34.96 11.45 27.42
CA HIS A 202 -36.22 10.94 26.90
C HIS A 202 -36.71 9.82 27.82
N GLY A 203 -37.85 10.02 28.47
CA GLY A 203 -38.31 9.15 29.56
C GLY A 203 -37.24 9.05 30.66
N GLU A 204 -36.84 7.82 30.99
CA GLU A 204 -35.73 7.54 31.90
C GLU A 204 -34.36 7.52 31.17
N GLY A 205 -34.31 7.59 29.86
CA GLY A 205 -33.04 7.51 29.10
C GLY A 205 -32.19 8.76 29.22
N ARG A 206 -30.87 8.58 29.32
CA ARG A 206 -29.87 9.65 29.18
C ARG A 206 -29.30 9.61 27.76
N ILE A 207 -29.39 10.72 27.05
CA ILE A 207 -28.90 10.86 25.67
C ILE A 207 -27.70 11.80 25.69
N ALA A 208 -26.60 11.41 25.07
CA ALA A 208 -25.42 12.25 24.85
C ALA A 208 -25.09 12.29 23.37
N HIS A 209 -24.70 13.46 22.86
CA HIS A 209 -24.25 13.65 21.49
C HIS A 209 -22.86 14.31 21.49
N ILE A 210 -21.89 13.59 20.95
CA ILE A 210 -20.53 14.05 20.67
C ILE A 210 -20.50 14.68 19.26
N ALA A 211 -20.79 15.97 19.19
CA ALA A 211 -20.83 16.78 17.98
C ALA A 211 -19.44 17.34 17.64
N TYR A 212 -18.65 16.58 16.89
CA TYR A 212 -17.38 17.08 16.35
C TYR A 212 -17.61 18.00 15.13
N PRO A 213 -16.80 19.06 14.96
CA PRO A 213 -16.85 19.88 13.75
C PRO A 213 -16.18 19.18 12.56
N GLY A 214 -16.61 19.53 11.35
CA GLY A 214 -16.03 19.05 10.09
C GLY A 214 -16.73 17.82 9.52
N ASP A 215 -16.14 17.25 8.47
CA ASP A 215 -16.65 16.04 7.84
C ASP A 215 -16.51 14.83 8.78
N PRO A 216 -17.41 13.86 8.69
CA PRO A 216 -17.29 12.62 9.45
C PRO A 216 -16.05 11.81 9.00
N PRO A 217 -15.35 11.16 9.94
CA PRO A 217 -14.19 10.33 9.63
C PRO A 217 -14.57 9.12 8.77
N GLN A 218 -13.60 8.57 8.05
CA GLN A 218 -13.76 7.42 7.18
C GLN A 218 -13.47 6.09 7.90
N THR A 219 -12.67 6.09 8.97
CA THR A 219 -12.24 4.88 9.69
C THR A 219 -12.60 4.86 11.18
N HIS A 220 -13.26 5.90 11.69
CA HIS A 220 -13.73 5.99 13.08
C HIS A 220 -15.25 6.17 13.16
N MET A 221 -15.85 5.74 14.27
CA MET A 221 -17.25 6.06 14.61
C MET A 221 -17.38 6.94 15.85
N LEU A 222 -16.37 6.91 16.74
CA LEU A 222 -16.39 7.61 18.02
C LEU A 222 -15.42 8.78 18.10
N LEU A 223 -14.33 8.74 17.35
CA LEU A 223 -13.24 9.70 17.49
C LEU A 223 -13.29 10.78 16.41
N ARG A 224 -12.82 11.97 16.74
CA ARG A 224 -12.64 13.06 15.76
C ARG A 224 -11.46 12.80 14.82
N MET A 225 -11.51 13.41 13.63
CA MET A 225 -10.32 13.51 12.79
C MET A 225 -9.26 14.39 13.47
N PRO A 226 -7.96 14.01 13.36
CA PRO A 226 -6.87 14.91 13.73
C PRO A 226 -6.90 16.15 12.84
N PHE A 227 -6.77 17.34 13.41
CA PHE A 227 -6.72 18.58 12.62
C PHE A 227 -5.42 18.69 11.83
N ASN A 228 -4.29 18.29 12.43
CA ASN A 228 -3.02 18.11 11.75
C ASN A 228 -2.60 16.63 11.79
N PRO A 229 -2.89 15.85 10.73
CA PRO A 229 -2.60 14.42 10.70
C PRO A 229 -1.11 14.09 10.86
N ILE A 230 -0.18 14.94 10.42
CA ILE A 230 1.28 14.70 10.53
C ILE A 230 1.72 14.48 11.98
N TYR A 231 1.08 15.21 12.90
CA TYR A 231 1.38 15.18 14.33
C TYR A 231 0.29 14.49 15.14
N ALA A 232 -0.52 13.62 14.51
CA ALA A 232 -1.57 12.86 15.19
C ALA A 232 -0.97 12.02 16.33
N ASP A 233 -1.06 12.56 17.55
CA ASP A 233 -0.35 12.07 18.72
C ASP A 233 -1.14 10.98 19.44
N THR A 234 -0.45 9.94 19.90
CA THR A 234 -1.03 8.90 20.75
C THR A 234 -1.69 9.51 22.01
N ALA A 235 -1.16 10.61 22.54
CA ALA A 235 -1.74 11.30 23.69
C ALA A 235 -3.17 11.81 23.42
N TYR A 236 -3.42 12.40 22.24
CA TYR A 236 -4.75 12.89 21.88
C TYR A 236 -5.70 11.75 21.49
N LEU A 237 -5.18 10.67 20.88
CA LEU A 237 -5.92 9.43 20.68
C LEU A 237 -6.47 8.87 22.01
N GLU A 238 -5.61 8.76 23.03
CA GLU A 238 -6.02 8.28 24.35
C GLU A 238 -7.02 9.21 25.03
N ASN A 239 -6.92 10.53 24.82
CA ASN A 239 -7.88 11.50 25.35
C ASN A 239 -9.24 11.40 24.66
N GLY A 240 -9.26 11.12 23.35
CA GLY A 240 -10.49 10.83 22.61
C GLY A 240 -11.24 9.62 23.18
N TYR A 241 -10.53 8.51 23.41
CA TYR A 241 -11.14 7.34 24.06
C TYR A 241 -11.51 7.59 25.53
N SER A 242 -10.76 8.42 26.26
CA SER A 242 -11.12 8.84 27.62
C SER A 242 -12.46 9.59 27.64
N LEU A 243 -12.67 10.53 26.72
CA LEU A 243 -13.94 11.24 26.55
C LEU A 243 -15.07 10.28 26.21
N ALA A 244 -14.88 9.42 25.21
CA ALA A 244 -15.88 8.42 24.83
C ALA A 244 -16.25 7.50 26.02
N ALA A 245 -15.25 7.05 26.79
CA ALA A 245 -15.47 6.23 27.97
C ALA A 245 -16.30 6.95 29.05
N LYS A 246 -16.04 8.24 29.30
CA LYS A 246 -16.82 9.04 30.27
C LYS A 246 -18.26 9.27 29.80
N VAL A 247 -18.46 9.58 28.53
CA VAL A 247 -19.79 9.78 27.94
C VAL A 247 -20.61 8.49 27.99
N VAL A 248 -20.01 7.35 27.61
CA VAL A 248 -20.64 6.02 27.68
C VAL A 248 -20.97 5.65 29.12
N ARG A 249 -20.07 5.88 30.07
CA ARG A 249 -20.30 5.65 31.51
C ARG A 249 -21.48 6.48 32.03
N TRP A 250 -21.54 7.76 31.67
CA TRP A 250 -22.60 8.68 32.09
C TRP A 250 -23.97 8.28 31.51
N ALA A 251 -24.02 7.95 30.21
CA ALA A 251 -25.23 7.51 29.55
C ALA A 251 -25.75 6.17 30.14
N ALA A 252 -24.84 5.26 30.51
CA ALA A 252 -25.16 3.99 31.17
C ALA A 252 -25.57 4.13 32.66
N ARG A 253 -25.74 5.36 33.18
CA ARG A 253 -26.08 5.65 34.60
C ARG A 253 -25.07 5.04 35.59
N ARG A 254 -23.80 4.95 35.21
CA ARG A 254 -22.68 4.48 36.06
C ARG A 254 -21.87 5.66 36.61
N ASP A 255 -22.58 6.66 37.11
CA ASP A 255 -21.95 7.87 37.64
C ASP A 255 -20.99 7.52 38.79
N PRO A 256 -19.81 8.15 38.84
CA PRO A 256 -18.88 7.94 39.92
C PRO A 256 -19.46 8.50 41.24
N ALA A 257 -19.25 7.79 42.34
CA ALA A 257 -19.70 8.24 43.66
C ALA A 257 -18.96 9.51 44.13
N PHE A 258 -17.69 9.69 43.74
CA PHE A 258 -16.88 10.88 44.02
C PHE A 258 -16.01 11.17 42.78
N ARG A 259 -15.73 12.45 42.48
CA ARG A 259 -14.98 12.87 41.29
C ARG A 259 -13.74 13.67 41.64
N ILE A 260 -12.77 13.65 40.73
CA ILE A 260 -11.61 14.55 40.78
C ILE A 260 -12.05 15.89 40.16
N ALA A 261 -12.12 16.93 40.98
CA ALA A 261 -12.56 18.26 40.56
C ALA A 261 -11.50 18.98 39.73
N ALA A 262 -10.25 18.99 40.19
CA ALA A 262 -9.13 19.66 39.54
C ALA A 262 -7.78 19.10 40.06
N ILE A 263 -6.74 19.24 39.25
CA ILE A 263 -5.35 19.04 39.62
C ILE A 263 -4.67 20.41 39.59
N GLU A 264 -4.42 20.98 40.77
CA GLU A 264 -3.86 22.33 40.90
C GLU A 264 -2.35 22.28 41.13
N ASP A 265 -1.60 23.07 40.36
CA ASP A 265 -0.18 23.35 40.64
C ASP A 265 -0.10 24.35 41.81
N ILE A 266 0.37 23.87 42.96
CA ILE A 266 0.49 24.67 44.20
C ILE A 266 1.92 25.09 44.49
N ALA A 267 2.83 24.98 43.50
CA ALA A 267 4.19 25.49 43.63
C ALA A 267 4.17 27.00 43.93
N PRO A 268 5.09 27.50 44.78
CA PRO A 268 5.17 28.93 45.08
C PRO A 268 5.46 29.71 43.81
N LYS A 269 4.49 30.52 43.36
CA LYS A 269 4.68 31.47 42.27
C LYS A 269 5.71 32.52 42.71
N GLY A 270 6.61 32.91 41.83
CA GLY A 270 7.53 34.02 42.11
C GLY A 270 6.75 35.29 42.47
N PRO A 271 7.41 36.32 43.06
CA PRO A 271 6.71 37.54 43.49
C PRO A 271 5.96 38.19 42.31
N GLU A 272 4.70 38.53 42.55
CA GLU A 272 3.83 39.18 41.56
C GLU A 272 4.40 40.57 41.18
N ALA A 273 4.06 41.07 39.99
CA ALA A 273 4.55 42.36 39.49
C ALA A 273 4.30 43.52 40.48
N GLU A 274 3.20 43.44 41.23
CA GLU A 274 2.80 44.44 42.23
C GLU A 274 3.49 44.26 43.60
N GLU A 275 4.05 43.09 43.88
CA GLU A 275 4.76 42.78 45.14
C GLU A 275 6.25 43.16 45.08
N ILE A 276 6.73 43.53 43.90
CA ILE A 276 8.10 43.97 43.65
C ILE A 276 8.23 45.47 43.98
N PRO A 277 9.09 45.88 44.94
CA PRO A 277 9.24 47.28 45.30
C PRO A 277 9.67 48.16 44.10
N PRO A 278 9.04 49.34 43.87
CA PRO A 278 9.43 50.22 42.79
C PRO A 278 10.87 50.73 42.99
N GLY A 279 11.76 50.42 42.05
CA GLY A 279 13.18 50.80 42.09
C GLY A 279 14.18 49.64 42.26
N PHE A 280 13.71 48.39 42.38
CA PHE A 280 14.60 47.24 42.23
C PHE A 280 15.09 47.12 40.78
N PRO A 281 16.39 46.85 40.54
CA PRO A 281 16.87 46.57 39.19
C PRO A 281 16.14 45.36 38.60
N ASP A 282 15.72 45.44 37.33
CA ASP A 282 15.03 44.35 36.62
C ASP A 282 15.79 43.01 36.73
N GLU A 283 17.12 43.09 36.76
CA GLU A 283 18.04 41.96 36.95
C GLU A 283 17.82 41.21 38.28
N TYR A 284 17.57 41.94 39.38
CA TYR A 284 17.36 41.35 40.71
C TYR A 284 15.98 40.70 40.85
N VAL A 285 14.97 41.32 40.26
CA VAL A 285 13.60 40.79 40.16
C VAL A 285 13.60 39.49 39.38
N GLN A 286 14.33 39.45 38.26
CA GLN A 286 14.49 38.26 37.45
C GLN A 286 15.26 37.17 38.20
N GLN A 287 16.30 37.53 38.97
CA GLN A 287 17.07 36.58 39.79
C GLN A 287 16.23 35.94 40.92
N MET A 288 15.29 36.68 41.52
CA MET A 288 14.32 36.14 42.49
C MET A 288 13.36 35.15 41.83
N ARG A 289 12.84 35.48 40.64
CA ARG A 289 11.96 34.59 39.86
C ARG A 289 12.68 33.31 39.45
N ASP A 290 13.92 33.41 38.96
CA ASP A 290 14.74 32.26 38.55
C ASP A 290 15.13 31.36 39.74
N SER A 291 15.25 31.92 40.95
CA SER A 291 15.55 31.17 42.18
C SER A 291 14.34 30.40 42.71
N ALA A 292 13.12 30.93 42.55
CA ALA A 292 11.88 30.26 42.94
C ALA A 292 11.57 29.03 42.06
N MET A 293 12.03 29.03 40.80
CA MET A 293 11.88 27.91 39.85
C MET A 293 12.77 26.68 40.16
N ARG A 294 13.57 26.71 41.23
CA ARG A 294 14.61 25.73 41.55
C ARG A 294 14.13 24.57 42.44
N GLN A 295 12.98 23.97 42.13
CA GLN A 295 12.45 22.83 42.89
C GLN A 295 12.50 21.52 42.07
N PRO A 296 13.24 20.48 42.52
CA PRO A 296 13.32 19.20 41.81
C PRO A 296 12.02 18.36 41.91
N THR A 297 11.13 18.69 42.83
CA THR A 297 9.79 18.12 42.99
C THR A 297 8.80 19.27 43.02
N ARG A 298 7.74 19.19 42.22
CA ARG A 298 6.69 20.21 42.12
C ARG A 298 5.43 19.69 42.82
N PRO A 299 4.92 20.40 43.85
CA PRO A 299 3.75 19.97 44.57
C PRO A 299 2.48 20.29 43.78
N PHE A 300 1.60 19.29 43.65
CA PHE A 300 0.26 19.41 43.09
C PHE A 300 -0.79 19.08 44.15
N MET A 301 -2.00 19.60 44.00
CA MET A 301 -3.14 19.28 44.84
C MET A 301 -4.26 18.70 43.98
N ALA A 302 -4.63 17.45 44.23
CA ALA A 302 -5.82 16.84 43.65
C ALA A 302 -7.03 17.18 44.54
N HIS A 303 -7.98 17.94 43.99
CA HIS A 303 -9.20 18.32 44.69
C HIS A 303 -10.34 17.37 44.35
N PHE A 304 -11.18 17.03 45.32
CA PHE A 304 -12.35 16.19 45.12
C PHE A 304 -13.64 17.02 45.20
N THR A 305 -14.63 16.68 44.38
CA THR A 305 -15.92 17.40 44.37
C THR A 305 -16.68 17.25 45.69
N GLU A 306 -16.46 16.14 46.39
CA GLU A 306 -17.08 15.80 47.67
C GLU A 306 -16.08 15.02 48.53
N PRO A 307 -16.24 15.02 49.88
CA PRO A 307 -15.40 14.20 50.76
C PRO A 307 -15.48 12.71 50.39
N LEU A 308 -14.33 12.04 50.24
CA LEU A 308 -14.29 10.63 49.83
C LEU A 308 -15.06 9.72 50.80
N GLY A 309 -16.00 8.92 50.28
CA GLY A 309 -16.80 8.00 51.11
C GLY A 309 -16.09 6.71 51.51
N GLU A 310 -15.00 6.37 50.83
CA GLU A 310 -14.14 5.23 51.15
C GLU A 310 -12.65 5.57 51.08
N ARG A 311 -11.81 4.65 51.53
CA ARG A 311 -10.36 4.74 51.36
C ARG A 311 -10.02 4.43 49.91
N CYS A 312 -9.34 5.34 49.24
CA CYS A 312 -8.98 5.22 47.83
C CYS A 312 -7.47 5.23 47.64
N THR A 313 -7.02 4.82 46.46
CA THR A 313 -5.65 4.99 45.98
C THR A 313 -5.67 5.97 44.81
N LEU A 314 -4.74 6.93 44.82
CA LEU A 314 -4.45 7.76 43.65
C LEU A 314 -3.24 7.18 42.90
N SER A 315 -3.35 7.11 41.57
CA SER A 315 -2.22 6.86 40.68
C SER A 315 -2.12 7.98 39.66
N VAL A 316 -0.88 8.36 39.31
CA VAL A 316 -0.60 9.50 38.43
C VAL A 316 0.22 9.03 37.24
N ARG A 317 -0.07 9.58 36.06
CA ARG A 317 0.74 9.41 34.87
C ARG A 317 0.95 10.76 34.20
N LEU A 318 2.18 11.02 33.79
CA LEU A 318 2.54 12.20 33.02
C LEU A 318 2.75 11.78 31.57
N ARG A 319 1.98 12.39 30.67
CA ARG A 319 2.17 12.31 29.23
C ARG A 319 2.59 13.67 28.72
N ARG A 320 3.42 13.68 27.69
CA ARG A 320 3.82 14.91 27.02
C ARG A 320 3.40 14.82 25.56
N PRO A 321 2.62 15.78 25.05
CA PRO A 321 2.35 15.88 23.63
C PRO A 321 3.67 15.86 22.85
N GLY A 322 3.73 15.00 21.84
CA GLY A 322 4.88 14.78 20.99
C GLY A 322 5.93 13.80 21.51
N SER A 323 5.65 13.08 22.60
CA SER A 323 6.53 12.07 23.19
C SER A 323 5.80 10.75 23.41
N ASP A 324 6.38 9.66 22.91
CA ASP A 324 5.92 8.29 23.22
C ASP A 324 6.32 7.85 24.64
N THR A 325 7.24 8.56 25.30
CA THR A 325 7.67 8.27 26.67
C THR A 325 6.65 8.80 27.66
N GLN A 326 6.18 7.94 28.56
CA GLN A 326 5.27 8.27 29.66
C GLN A 326 6.00 8.06 30.99
N LEU A 327 5.75 8.94 31.97
CA LEU A 327 6.23 8.76 33.33
C LEU A 327 5.07 8.29 34.20
N ALA A 328 5.15 7.05 34.68
CA ALA A 328 4.09 6.44 35.48
C ALA A 328 4.48 6.36 36.96
N TYR A 329 3.50 6.71 37.80
CA TYR A 329 3.57 6.64 39.25
C TYR A 329 2.47 5.69 39.73
N GLU A 330 2.72 4.37 39.65
CA GLU A 330 1.70 3.32 39.79
C GLU A 330 1.20 3.07 41.23
N SER A 331 1.91 3.48 42.30
CA SER A 331 1.49 3.21 43.70
C SER A 331 2.35 3.99 44.71
N VAL A 332 1.90 4.64 45.80
CA VAL A 332 0.63 4.76 46.52
C VAL A 332 0.78 6.00 47.39
N GLU A 333 -0.11 6.98 47.26
CA GLU A 333 -0.58 7.66 48.48
C GLU A 333 -2.02 7.21 48.72
N THR A 334 -2.25 6.69 49.93
CA THR A 334 -3.57 6.18 50.31
C THR A 334 -4.38 7.36 50.80
N VAL A 335 -5.43 7.71 50.07
CA VAL A 335 -6.28 8.84 50.46
C VAL A 335 -7.28 8.34 51.50
N PRO A 336 -7.29 8.93 52.72
CA PRO A 336 -8.21 8.51 53.75
C PRO A 336 -9.66 8.86 53.38
N LYS A 337 -10.60 8.07 53.90
CA LYS A 337 -12.02 8.41 53.87
C LYS A 337 -12.22 9.80 54.50
N GLY A 338 -13.02 10.64 53.85
CA GLY A 338 -13.34 12.00 54.26
C GLY A 338 -12.40 13.07 53.73
N ALA A 339 -11.34 12.72 53.00
CA ALA A 339 -10.47 13.69 52.36
C ALA A 339 -11.23 14.50 51.30
N VAL A 340 -11.00 15.81 51.27
CA VAL A 340 -11.52 16.76 50.26
C VAL A 340 -10.47 17.14 49.22
N SER A 341 -9.20 16.93 49.55
CA SER A 341 -8.07 17.09 48.65
C SER A 341 -6.91 16.19 49.08
N HIS A 342 -5.91 16.03 48.21
CA HIS A 342 -4.72 15.26 48.48
C HIS A 342 -3.51 15.82 47.73
N ALA A 343 -2.39 15.99 48.43
CA ALA A 343 -1.15 16.48 47.84
C ALA A 343 -0.47 15.40 47.01
N LEU A 344 0.20 15.81 45.93
CA LEU A 344 0.92 14.95 44.99
C LEU A 344 2.27 15.62 44.70
N ASP A 345 3.37 15.07 45.19
CA ASP A 345 4.71 15.57 44.86
C ASP A 345 5.23 14.88 43.60
N LEU A 346 5.24 15.60 42.47
CA LEU A 346 5.62 15.07 41.17
C LEU A 346 7.01 15.55 40.76
N LEU A 347 7.84 14.65 40.26
CA LEU A 347 9.10 15.01 39.63
C LEU A 347 8.82 15.38 38.17
N ILE A 348 8.73 16.68 37.91
CA ILE A 348 8.36 17.26 36.61
C ILE A 348 9.29 18.43 36.30
N GLY A 349 9.81 18.48 35.08
CA GLY A 349 10.64 19.60 34.62
C GLY A 349 9.84 20.60 33.78
N ALA A 350 10.52 21.59 33.20
CA ALA A 350 9.86 22.61 32.39
C ALA A 350 9.15 22.02 31.15
N GLY A 351 8.06 22.65 30.73
CA GLY A 351 7.33 22.30 29.51
C GLY A 351 5.85 22.01 29.74
N ASP A 352 5.22 21.49 28.69
CA ASP A 352 3.79 21.21 28.61
C ASP A 352 3.50 19.73 28.87
N TYR A 353 2.60 19.43 29.81
CA TYR A 353 2.27 18.07 30.23
C TYR A 353 0.76 17.86 30.33
N LEU A 354 0.35 16.63 30.03
CA LEU A 354 -0.95 16.08 30.38
C LEU A 354 -0.77 15.23 31.64
N VAL A 355 -1.39 15.67 32.74
CA VAL A 355 -1.35 15.00 34.04
C VAL A 355 -2.61 14.17 34.19
N ASP A 356 -2.47 12.86 34.07
CA ASP A 356 -3.55 11.91 34.26
C ASP A 356 -3.57 11.41 35.70
N VAL A 357 -4.73 11.47 36.33
CA VAL A 357 -4.94 11.00 37.70
C VAL A 357 -6.11 10.03 37.74
N TRP A 358 -5.91 8.86 38.32
CA TRP A 358 -6.96 7.88 38.57
C TRP A 358 -7.25 7.79 40.06
N LEU A 359 -8.54 7.79 40.41
CA LEU A 359 -9.05 7.50 41.74
C LEU A 359 -9.58 6.06 41.77
N THR A 360 -8.88 5.18 42.46
CA THR A 360 -9.21 3.75 42.53
C THR A 360 -9.73 3.36 43.91
N GLY A 361 -10.93 2.80 43.95
CA GLY A 361 -11.58 2.27 45.16
C GLY A 361 -11.38 0.76 45.31
N ARG A 362 -12.14 0.14 46.22
CA ARG A 362 -12.03 -1.33 46.47
C ARG A 362 -12.51 -2.19 45.30
N ARG A 363 -13.41 -1.66 44.47
CA ARG A 363 -14.09 -2.39 43.38
C ARG A 363 -13.53 -2.09 41.99
N GLY A 364 -12.54 -1.21 41.89
CA GLY A 364 -11.97 -0.76 40.61
C GLY A 364 -11.88 0.76 40.54
N VAL A 365 -11.69 1.29 39.32
CA VAL A 365 -11.55 2.73 39.07
C VAL A 365 -12.90 3.42 39.33
N ILE A 366 -12.88 4.44 40.20
CA ILE A 366 -14.04 5.29 40.50
C ILE A 366 -14.13 6.37 39.44
N ASP A 367 -13.08 7.17 39.29
CA ASP A 367 -13.01 8.27 38.35
C ASP A 367 -11.57 8.50 37.87
N TRP A 368 -11.42 9.21 36.76
CA TRP A 368 -10.12 9.64 36.24
C TRP A 368 -10.25 11.05 35.69
N ARG A 369 -9.15 11.80 35.66
CA ARG A 369 -9.10 13.18 35.14
C ARG A 369 -7.74 13.43 34.51
N THR A 370 -7.74 14.16 33.39
CA THR A 370 -6.55 14.67 32.76
C THR A 370 -6.61 16.19 32.76
N ASP A 371 -5.61 16.84 33.36
CA ASP A 371 -5.41 18.28 33.26
C ASP A 371 -4.12 18.58 32.49
N ARG A 372 -4.15 19.64 31.70
CA ARG A 372 -2.95 20.16 31.04
C ARG A 372 -2.27 21.17 31.95
N VAL A 373 -0.96 21.01 32.13
CA VAL A 373 -0.15 21.86 32.99
C VAL A 373 1.06 22.36 32.22
N GLN A 374 1.22 23.69 32.18
CA GLN A 374 2.43 24.34 31.71
C GLN A 374 3.35 24.61 32.91
N VAL A 375 4.50 23.95 32.92
CA VAL A 375 5.51 24.08 33.97
C VAL A 375 6.56 25.07 33.48
N SER A 376 6.61 26.26 34.07
CA SER A 376 7.67 27.24 33.82
C SER A 376 8.97 26.82 34.51
N GLY A 377 10.10 27.01 33.83
CA GLY A 377 11.43 26.70 34.37
C GLY A 377 12.56 27.24 33.50
N TRP A 378 13.79 26.84 33.84
CA TRP A 378 15.00 27.06 33.05
C TRP A 378 15.81 25.76 33.06
N PRO A 379 16.47 25.36 31.95
CA PRO A 379 16.59 26.07 30.67
C PRO A 379 15.34 25.96 29.77
N GLU A 380 15.12 26.98 28.94
CA GLU A 380 13.97 27.12 28.03
C GLU A 380 14.48 27.56 26.64
N LEU A 381 14.02 26.89 25.60
CA LEU A 381 14.33 27.15 24.20
C LEU A 381 13.49 28.34 23.71
N GLN A 382 14.16 29.37 23.19
CA GLN A 382 13.50 30.54 22.59
C GLN A 382 13.31 30.37 21.08
N SER A 383 14.33 29.84 20.41
CA SER A 383 14.28 29.60 18.98
C SER A 383 15.20 28.44 18.59
N VAL A 384 14.82 27.73 17.53
CA VAL A 384 15.66 26.75 16.86
C VAL A 384 15.49 26.94 15.36
N SER A 385 16.60 27.04 14.65
CA SER A 385 16.62 27.12 13.20
C SER A 385 17.56 26.09 12.59
N TYR A 386 17.27 25.73 11.34
CA TYR A 386 17.89 24.60 10.65
C TYR A 386 18.41 25.06 9.28
N SER A 387 19.63 24.64 8.93
CA SER A 387 20.28 24.97 7.66
C SER A 387 19.64 24.35 6.41
N LYS A 388 18.81 23.31 6.59
CA LYS A 388 18.21 22.52 5.49
C LYS A 388 16.73 22.21 5.77
N ASN A 389 16.02 21.74 4.74
CA ASN A 389 14.64 21.25 4.84
C ASN A 389 14.50 19.74 4.56
N TYR A 390 15.52 19.12 3.93
CA TYR A 390 15.61 17.69 3.66
C TYR A 390 17.07 17.24 3.82
N LEU A 391 17.29 15.94 3.87
CA LEU A 391 18.62 15.33 4.07
C LEU A 391 18.97 14.36 2.94
N LEU A 392 20.23 14.37 2.53
CA LEU A 392 20.86 13.37 1.67
C LEU A 392 21.73 12.42 2.51
N PRO A 393 21.97 11.17 2.06
CA PRO A 393 22.95 10.29 2.70
C PRO A 393 24.32 10.98 2.78
N ASN A 394 24.97 10.90 3.94
CA ASN A 394 26.23 11.59 4.26
C ASN A 394 26.15 13.13 4.46
N ASP A 395 24.96 13.70 4.69
CA ASP A 395 24.79 15.12 4.95
C ASP A 395 25.21 15.58 6.35
N ILE A 396 25.44 16.89 6.48
CA ILE A 396 25.50 17.62 7.75
C ILE A 396 24.26 18.52 7.85
N LEU A 397 23.67 18.59 9.05
CA LEU A 397 22.61 19.53 9.41
C LEU A 397 23.11 20.44 10.53
N ASP A 398 23.23 21.73 10.23
CA ASP A 398 23.56 22.76 11.22
C ASP A 398 22.29 23.28 11.88
N LEU A 399 22.34 23.45 13.22
CA LEU A 399 21.28 23.98 14.06
C LEU A 399 21.79 25.19 14.82
N GLN A 400 21.04 26.30 14.76
CA GLN A 400 21.21 27.46 15.64
C GLN A 400 20.10 27.43 16.68
N VAL A 401 20.49 27.38 17.95
CA VAL A 401 19.56 27.25 19.08
C VAL A 401 19.77 28.40 20.04
N GLU A 402 18.70 29.06 20.44
CA GLU A 402 18.72 30.12 21.45
C GLU A 402 18.05 29.63 22.73
N VAL A 403 18.78 29.66 23.84
CA VAL A 403 18.27 29.34 25.18
C VAL A 403 18.12 30.62 25.98
N ARG A 404 17.01 30.76 26.69
CA ARG A 404 16.73 31.92 27.55
C ARG A 404 17.91 32.20 28.49
N SER A 405 18.46 33.40 28.39
CA SER A 405 19.55 33.86 29.26
C SER A 405 19.05 34.17 30.68
N ILE A 406 19.85 33.85 31.68
CA ILE A 406 19.63 34.14 33.11
C ILE A 406 20.87 34.79 33.73
N PHE A 407 20.65 35.66 34.73
CA PHE A 407 21.73 36.45 35.36
C PHE A 407 22.57 35.67 36.38
N SER A 408 22.26 34.39 36.64
CA SER A 408 23.02 33.54 37.55
C SER A 408 24.23 32.92 36.86
N ALA A 409 25.41 33.55 36.99
CA ALA A 409 26.67 33.11 36.38
C ALA A 409 27.18 31.72 36.84
N SER A 410 26.47 31.02 37.73
CA SER A 410 26.84 29.69 38.24
C SER A 410 26.00 28.54 37.68
N ARG A 411 24.91 28.82 36.96
CA ARG A 411 24.06 27.80 36.34
C ARG A 411 24.53 27.52 34.92
N THR A 412 24.72 26.26 34.60
CA THR A 412 25.04 25.81 33.24
C THR A 412 23.91 24.94 32.70
N CYS A 413 23.71 24.96 31.39
CA CYS A 413 22.83 24.05 30.71
C CYS A 413 23.53 23.45 29.50
N THR A 414 23.01 22.33 29.04
CA THR A 414 23.44 21.67 27.81
C THR A 414 22.31 21.72 26.81
N VAL A 415 22.61 22.25 25.62
CA VAL A 415 21.75 22.03 24.46
C VAL A 415 22.14 20.70 23.84
N TYR A 416 21.22 19.77 23.78
CA TYR A 416 21.41 18.43 23.24
C TYR A 416 20.49 18.21 22.04
N ALA A 417 21.07 18.04 20.86
CA ALA A 417 20.33 17.71 19.65
C ALA A 417 20.54 16.23 19.30
N ARG A 418 19.47 15.55 18.91
CA ARG A 418 19.55 14.16 18.41
C ARG A 418 18.64 13.94 17.21
N ALA A 419 19.03 13.02 16.35
CA ALA A 419 18.27 12.60 15.20
C ALA A 419 17.91 11.11 15.31
N VAL A 420 16.62 10.80 15.26
CA VAL A 420 16.06 9.46 15.43
C VAL A 420 15.26 9.09 14.18
N ASP A 421 15.56 7.93 13.59
CA ASP A 421 14.73 7.36 12.53
C ASP A 421 13.66 6.41 13.11
N PRO A 422 12.48 6.26 12.50
CA PRO A 422 11.36 5.52 13.07
C PRO A 422 11.47 3.99 12.93
N LEU A 423 12.57 3.46 12.36
CA LEU A 423 12.66 2.02 12.11
C LEU A 423 12.70 1.24 13.45
N PRO A 424 11.95 0.14 13.57
CA PRO A 424 11.89 -0.62 14.81
C PRO A 424 13.26 -1.22 15.15
N ARG A 425 13.63 -1.15 16.42
CA ARG A 425 14.82 -1.79 17.01
C ARG A 425 14.36 -2.89 17.96
N SER A 426 15.21 -3.89 18.21
CA SER A 426 14.96 -4.87 19.28
C SER A 426 14.72 -4.12 20.62
N GLY A 427 13.50 -4.23 21.15
CA GLY A 427 13.08 -3.63 22.42
C GLY A 427 12.97 -2.09 22.47
N ALA A 428 12.99 -1.33 21.37
CA ALA A 428 12.73 0.12 21.39
C ALA A 428 12.19 0.67 20.05
N ARG A 429 11.45 1.80 20.11
CA ARG A 429 11.06 2.57 18.91
C ARG A 429 12.22 3.47 18.47
N GLY A 430 12.75 3.19 17.28
CA GLY A 430 13.64 4.09 16.54
C GLY A 430 15.15 3.91 16.76
N ARG A 431 15.92 4.31 15.75
CA ARG A 431 17.40 4.28 15.73
C ARG A 431 17.96 5.68 15.88
N LEU A 432 18.82 5.90 16.88
CA LEU A 432 19.59 7.15 17.04
C LEU A 432 20.73 7.15 16.02
N VAL A 433 20.67 8.08 15.06
CA VAL A 433 21.60 8.11 13.91
C VAL A 433 22.58 9.28 13.94
N ALA A 434 22.27 10.35 14.68
CA ALA A 434 23.19 11.46 14.93
C ALA A 434 22.87 12.11 16.27
N GLU A 435 23.87 12.65 16.95
CA GLU A 435 23.70 13.46 18.16
C GLU A 435 24.80 14.54 18.25
N ALA A 436 24.49 15.63 18.93
CA ALA A 436 25.43 16.72 19.22
C ALA A 436 25.03 17.40 20.55
N MET A 437 26.00 17.93 21.28
CA MET A 437 25.75 18.67 22.51
C MET A 437 26.70 19.86 22.67
N GLN A 438 26.21 20.94 23.28
CA GLN A 438 27.01 22.12 23.61
C GLN A 438 26.61 22.64 25.00
N GLU A 439 27.60 22.96 25.83
CA GLU A 439 27.40 23.63 27.12
C GLU A 439 27.22 25.13 26.94
N LEU A 440 26.29 25.72 27.69
CA LEU A 440 26.07 27.15 27.82
C LEU A 440 26.13 27.56 29.29
N SER A 441 26.78 28.69 29.57
CA SER A 441 26.82 29.29 30.91
C SER A 441 25.77 30.39 30.99
N GLY A 442 24.71 30.15 31.78
CA GLY A 442 23.62 31.12 31.94
C GLY A 442 22.70 31.29 30.73
N GLY A 443 22.77 30.44 29.69
CA GLY A 443 21.95 30.52 28.47
C GLY A 443 22.68 31.15 27.27
N GLY A 444 21.93 31.64 26.28
CA GLY A 444 22.45 32.25 25.05
C GLY A 444 22.37 31.35 23.81
N GLU A 445 23.16 31.68 22.79
CA GLU A 445 23.17 30.95 21.51
C GLU A 445 24.10 29.72 21.54
N ALA A 446 23.62 28.61 20.97
CA ALA A 446 24.37 27.40 20.68
C ALA A 446 24.34 27.07 19.19
N MET A 447 25.45 26.52 18.69
CA MET A 447 25.60 26.03 17.32
C MET A 447 25.96 24.55 17.34
N LEU A 448 25.07 23.72 16.81
CA LEU A 448 25.20 22.26 16.80
C LEU A 448 25.30 21.74 15.37
N HIS A 449 26.06 20.66 15.19
CA HIS A 449 26.26 20.00 13.90
C HIS A 449 25.87 18.51 14.01
N LEU A 450 24.76 18.14 13.40
CA LEU A 450 24.37 16.74 13.27
C LEU A 450 24.98 16.15 12.00
N ASN A 451 25.90 15.21 12.16
CA ASN A 451 26.57 14.53 11.06
C ASN A 451 25.87 13.21 10.76
N PHE A 452 25.28 13.10 9.59
CA PHE A 452 24.68 11.85 9.12
C PHE A 452 25.71 11.12 8.27
N ALA A 453 25.99 9.85 8.56
CA ALA A 453 26.77 9.01 7.66
C ALA A 453 25.83 8.23 6.73
N ASP A 454 24.98 7.38 7.30
CA ASP A 454 24.05 6.54 6.54
C ASP A 454 22.67 6.55 7.17
N MET A 455 21.67 6.80 6.34
CA MET A 455 20.27 6.81 6.76
C MET A 455 19.54 5.65 6.08
N LEU A 456 18.67 4.97 6.83
CA LEU A 456 17.91 3.84 6.32
C LEU A 456 16.41 4.12 6.17
N ALA A 457 15.92 5.17 6.84
CA ALA A 457 14.52 5.59 6.82
C ALA A 457 14.31 6.84 5.95
N PRO A 458 13.13 6.95 5.31
CA PRO A 458 12.81 8.10 4.47
C PRO A 458 12.45 9.37 5.26
N VAL A 459 12.20 9.25 6.56
CA VAL A 459 11.93 10.39 7.45
C VAL A 459 12.74 10.20 8.72
N ILE A 460 13.27 11.31 9.25
CA ILE A 460 14.01 11.36 10.52
C ILE A 460 13.39 12.45 11.39
N GLN A 461 13.26 12.17 12.68
CA GLN A 461 12.87 13.14 13.68
C GLN A 461 14.12 13.73 14.32
N VAL A 462 14.27 15.04 14.24
CA VAL A 462 15.29 15.80 14.97
C VAL A 462 14.63 16.39 16.22
N GLU A 463 15.29 16.19 17.35
CA GLU A 463 14.84 16.67 18.66
C GLU A 463 15.96 17.49 19.27
N VAL A 464 15.63 18.70 19.72
CA VAL A 464 16.54 19.60 20.41
C VAL A 464 16.03 19.77 21.83
N PHE A 465 16.90 19.50 22.81
CA PHE A 465 16.60 19.58 24.23
C PHE A 465 17.48 20.63 24.88
N ALA A 466 16.94 21.35 25.86
CA ALA A 466 17.72 22.13 26.81
C ALA A 466 17.65 21.46 28.18
N VAL A 467 18.79 21.02 28.71
CA VAL A 467 18.88 20.28 29.98
C VAL A 467 19.79 21.02 30.95
N GLU A 468 19.39 21.15 32.22
CA GLU A 468 20.24 21.78 33.24
C GLU A 468 21.46 20.89 33.58
N GLY A 469 22.63 21.52 33.70
CA GLY A 469 23.90 20.87 34.00
C GLY A 469 24.86 20.75 32.81
N ALA A 470 26.05 20.24 33.10
CA ALA A 470 27.13 20.05 32.13
C ALA A 470 26.86 18.90 31.15
N PRO A 471 27.50 18.90 29.96
CA PRO A 471 27.29 17.89 28.93
C PRO A 471 27.61 16.48 29.43
N ARG A 472 26.66 15.57 29.25
CA ARG A 472 26.78 14.15 29.54
C ARG A 472 25.73 13.37 28.76
N ARG A 473 25.79 12.05 28.86
CA ARG A 473 24.70 11.21 28.35
C ARG A 473 23.48 11.38 29.25
N PHE A 474 22.40 11.88 28.69
CA PHE A 474 21.13 12.08 29.39
C PHE A 474 20.29 10.80 29.33
N ALA A 475 19.67 10.44 30.46
CA ALA A 475 18.67 9.39 30.48
C ALA A 475 17.36 9.88 29.87
N GLU A 476 16.56 8.97 29.29
CA GLU A 476 15.29 9.35 28.64
C GLU A 476 14.30 10.06 29.58
N TRP A 477 14.32 9.76 30.88
CA TRP A 477 13.45 10.46 31.83
C TRP A 477 13.89 11.91 32.09
N GLU A 478 15.19 12.21 31.97
CA GLU A 478 15.71 13.57 32.06
C GLU A 478 15.31 14.37 30.82
N LEU A 479 15.42 13.75 29.64
CA LEU A 479 14.97 14.33 28.38
C LEU A 479 13.45 14.51 28.32
N ALA A 480 12.69 13.58 28.92
CA ALA A 480 11.24 13.70 29.04
C ALA A 480 10.82 14.94 29.87
N GLY A 481 11.64 15.28 30.87
CA GLY A 481 11.48 16.46 31.74
C GLY A 481 12.08 17.76 31.19
N ALA A 482 12.84 17.72 30.10
CA ALA A 482 13.59 18.86 29.58
C ALA A 482 12.78 19.69 28.57
N ASP A 483 13.05 20.99 28.45
CA ASP A 483 12.41 21.76 27.38
C ASP A 483 12.89 21.26 26.01
N ARG A 484 11.99 21.19 25.02
CA ARG A 484 12.21 20.44 23.78
C ARG A 484 11.50 21.05 22.58
N GLU A 485 12.22 21.12 21.47
CA GLU A 485 11.67 21.35 20.14
C GLU A 485 11.88 20.10 19.27
N ARG A 486 10.93 19.82 18.36
CA ARG A 486 10.99 18.67 17.45
C ARG A 486 10.65 19.07 16.03
N ARG A 487 11.34 18.49 15.06
CA ARG A 487 11.04 18.66 13.63
C ARG A 487 11.30 17.38 12.85
N LEU A 488 10.43 17.10 11.89
CA LEU A 488 10.60 15.99 10.95
C LEU A 488 11.37 16.47 9.71
N PHE A 489 12.28 15.63 9.23
CA PHE A 489 13.08 15.85 8.02
C PHE A 489 12.88 14.68 7.06
N THR A 490 12.61 14.99 5.81
CA THR A 490 12.57 13.99 4.75
C THR A 490 13.98 13.65 4.27
N VAL A 491 14.17 12.39 3.87
CA VAL A 491 15.46 11.84 3.47
C VAL A 491 15.34 11.26 2.06
N ARG A 492 16.20 11.68 1.14
CA ARG A 492 16.31 11.02 -0.18
C ARG A 492 17.14 9.75 -0.02
N LEU A 493 16.47 8.61 0.10
CA LEU A 493 17.15 7.32 0.08
C LEU A 493 17.48 6.89 -1.36
N PRO A 494 18.60 6.19 -1.59
CA PRO A 494 18.85 5.59 -2.90
C PRO A 494 17.75 4.59 -3.25
N LEU A 495 17.42 4.48 -4.54
CA LEU A 495 16.49 3.48 -5.03
C LEU A 495 17.01 2.09 -4.68
N ARG A 496 16.21 1.33 -3.93
CA ARG A 496 16.54 -0.07 -3.64
C ARG A 496 16.43 -0.86 -4.93
N GLU A 497 17.49 -1.60 -5.26
CA GLU A 497 17.50 -2.43 -6.45
C GLU A 497 16.40 -3.50 -6.43
N ARG A 498 16.18 -4.09 -7.62
CA ARG A 498 15.20 -5.10 -8.06
C ARG A 498 14.93 -6.24 -7.06
N ASP A 499 14.25 -5.96 -5.96
CA ASP A 499 13.67 -6.97 -5.08
C ASP A 499 12.19 -7.13 -5.41
N PHE A 500 11.64 -8.31 -5.13
CA PHE A 500 10.19 -8.49 -5.18
C PHE A 500 9.55 -7.81 -3.96
N ARG A 501 8.47 -7.04 -4.18
CA ARG A 501 7.83 -6.18 -3.18
C ARG A 501 6.32 -6.39 -3.10
N MET A 502 5.72 -5.92 -2.01
CA MET A 502 4.27 -5.90 -1.84
C MET A 502 3.81 -4.50 -1.44
N ALA A 503 2.82 -3.98 -2.16
CA ALA A 503 2.24 -2.68 -1.92
C ALA A 503 0.75 -2.75 -1.59
N ALA A 504 0.27 -1.81 -0.79
CA ALA A 504 -1.15 -1.54 -0.61
C ALA A 504 -1.52 -0.21 -1.25
N LEU A 505 -2.58 -0.18 -2.07
CA LEU A 505 -3.18 1.07 -2.55
C LEU A 505 -4.24 1.51 -1.54
N ILE A 506 -3.99 2.64 -0.88
CA ILE A 506 -4.86 3.20 0.16
C ILE A 506 -5.16 4.67 -0.14
N THR A 507 -6.20 5.20 0.49
CA THR A 507 -6.36 6.66 0.63
C THR A 507 -5.26 7.21 1.55
N ALA A 508 -5.10 8.54 1.59
CA ALA A 508 -4.15 9.17 2.50
C ALA A 508 -4.48 8.74 3.95
N PRO A 509 -3.55 8.08 4.68
CA PRO A 509 -3.80 7.55 6.02
C PRO A 509 -3.74 8.68 7.06
N GLU A 510 -4.78 9.51 7.09
CA GLU A 510 -4.85 10.70 7.95
C GLU A 510 -5.45 10.40 9.33
N GLU A 511 -6.09 9.24 9.47
CA GLU A 511 -6.80 8.82 10.69
C GLU A 511 -6.05 7.75 11.49
N TYR A 512 -6.35 7.64 12.79
CA TYR A 512 -5.65 6.71 13.69
C TYR A 512 -5.88 5.25 13.31
N ASN A 513 -7.10 4.86 12.93
CA ASN A 513 -7.38 3.48 12.50
C ASN A 513 -6.70 3.13 11.18
N ALA A 514 -6.67 4.05 10.20
CA ALA A 514 -5.91 3.86 8.96
C ALA A 514 -4.42 3.57 9.23
N ARG A 515 -3.81 4.28 10.17
CA ARG A 515 -2.42 4.04 10.62
C ARG A 515 -2.25 2.66 11.26
N ALA A 516 -3.19 2.26 12.13
CA ALA A 516 -3.15 0.94 12.76
C ALA A 516 -3.31 -0.20 11.73
N TYR A 517 -4.11 0.00 10.68
CA TYR A 517 -4.23 -0.95 9.58
C TYR A 517 -2.92 -1.08 8.80
N MET A 518 -2.17 0.00 8.60
CA MET A 518 -0.84 -0.06 7.98
C MET A 518 0.14 -0.92 8.79
N ASP A 519 0.10 -0.84 10.12
CA ASP A 519 0.93 -1.68 10.98
C ASP A 519 0.60 -3.17 10.82
N VAL A 520 -0.70 -3.52 10.75
CA VAL A 520 -1.15 -4.90 10.48
C VAL A 520 -0.66 -5.36 9.10
N LEU A 521 -0.84 -4.54 8.06
CA LEU A 521 -0.39 -4.87 6.71
C LEU A 521 1.13 -5.12 6.64
N ARG A 522 1.91 -4.29 7.32
CA ARG A 522 3.37 -4.44 7.43
C ARG A 522 3.76 -5.75 8.11
N GLU A 523 3.09 -6.13 9.19
CA GLU A 523 3.32 -7.40 9.90
C GLU A 523 3.07 -8.62 9.00
N HIS A 524 2.22 -8.45 8.00
CA HIS A 524 1.94 -9.45 6.96
C HIS A 524 2.74 -9.24 5.66
N GLY A 525 3.89 -8.57 5.74
CA GLY A 525 4.89 -8.57 4.67
C GLY A 525 4.71 -7.50 3.61
N LEU A 526 3.75 -6.58 3.75
CA LEU A 526 3.73 -5.38 2.93
C LEU A 526 4.92 -4.47 3.29
N ASP A 527 5.55 -3.88 2.28
CA ASP A 527 6.70 -2.99 2.46
C ASP A 527 6.56 -1.65 1.71
N MET A 528 5.46 -1.46 0.98
CA MET A 528 5.13 -0.22 0.28
C MET A 528 3.67 0.16 0.47
N ILE A 529 3.38 1.46 0.42
CA ILE A 529 2.03 2.00 0.23
C ILE A 529 2.00 2.89 -1.00
N VAL A 530 0.89 2.87 -1.73
CA VAL A 530 0.58 3.80 -2.82
C VAL A 530 -0.62 4.60 -2.36
N ALA A 531 -0.50 5.93 -2.32
CA ALA A 531 -1.60 6.81 -1.90
C ALA A 531 -1.47 8.19 -2.56
N PRO A 532 -2.57 8.97 -2.63
CA PRO A 532 -2.53 10.38 -2.97
C PRO A 532 -1.47 11.15 -2.18
N CYS A 533 -0.89 12.16 -2.82
CA CYS A 533 0.10 13.03 -2.20
C CYS A 533 -0.46 13.70 -0.93
N SER A 534 0.14 13.38 0.22
CA SER A 534 -0.07 14.03 1.51
C SER A 534 1.20 13.89 2.35
N GLU A 535 1.60 14.96 3.03
CA GLU A 535 2.73 14.92 3.96
C GLU A 535 2.50 13.88 5.07
N ALA A 536 1.24 13.74 5.52
CA ALA A 536 0.85 12.75 6.50
C ALA A 536 1.02 11.32 5.96
N ALA A 537 0.67 11.06 4.70
CA ALA A 537 0.89 9.75 4.07
C ALA A 537 2.37 9.37 4.06
N MET A 538 3.25 10.30 3.70
CA MET A 538 4.70 10.10 3.69
C MET A 538 5.25 9.84 5.10
N VAL A 539 4.86 10.66 6.08
CA VAL A 539 5.33 10.55 7.47
C VAL A 539 4.81 9.28 8.13
N HIS A 540 3.53 8.94 7.97
CA HIS A 540 2.94 7.74 8.54
C HIS A 540 3.46 6.46 7.89
N ALA A 541 3.70 6.45 6.58
CA ALA A 541 4.40 5.34 5.92
C ALA A 541 5.79 5.14 6.52
N ALA A 542 6.56 6.22 6.65
CA ALA A 542 7.89 6.17 7.24
C ALA A 542 7.85 5.67 8.69
N ALA A 543 6.88 6.15 9.49
CA ALA A 543 6.68 5.74 10.87
C ALA A 543 6.35 4.24 11.00
N ALA A 544 5.54 3.71 10.08
CA ALA A 544 5.29 2.28 9.96
C ALA A 544 6.50 1.53 9.36
N GLY A 545 7.56 2.18 8.90
CA GLY A 545 8.68 1.51 8.22
C GLY A 545 8.34 1.01 6.80
N LEU A 546 7.28 1.55 6.20
CA LEU A 546 6.83 1.33 4.83
C LEU A 546 7.42 2.39 3.88
N ARG A 547 7.59 2.04 2.60
CA ARG A 547 7.97 2.98 1.55
C ARG A 547 6.73 3.66 0.98
N PHE A 548 6.79 4.97 0.76
CA PHE A 548 5.69 5.71 0.15
C PHE A 548 5.87 5.87 -1.37
N ILE A 549 4.90 5.43 -2.15
CA ILE A 549 4.78 5.70 -3.59
C ILE A 549 3.73 6.82 -3.75
N PRO A 550 4.15 8.09 -3.92
CA PRO A 550 3.24 9.20 -4.10
C PRO A 550 2.51 9.11 -5.44
N GLU A 551 1.18 9.25 -5.40
CA GLU A 551 0.37 9.55 -6.57
C GLU A 551 0.35 11.05 -6.82
N ILE A 552 1.24 11.50 -7.72
CA ILE A 552 1.55 12.91 -7.97
C ILE A 552 0.64 13.57 -9.01
N ALA A 553 -0.17 12.77 -9.70
CA ALA A 553 -1.17 13.25 -10.64
C ALA A 553 -2.21 12.14 -10.86
N ASP A 554 -3.38 12.51 -11.34
CA ASP A 554 -4.35 11.59 -11.92
C ASP A 554 -4.87 12.20 -13.23
N PHE A 555 -4.71 11.47 -14.33
CA PHE A 555 -5.17 11.88 -15.65
C PHE A 555 -6.37 11.06 -16.13
N ALA A 556 -6.99 10.29 -15.23
CA ALA A 556 -8.20 9.53 -15.51
C ALA A 556 -9.35 10.43 -15.96
N LEU A 557 -10.23 9.85 -16.76
CA LEU A 557 -11.49 10.48 -17.11
C LEU A 557 -12.52 10.14 -16.03
N PRO A 558 -13.20 11.13 -15.43
CA PRO A 558 -14.22 10.85 -14.41
C PRO A 558 -15.49 10.23 -15.02
N ALA A 559 -15.76 10.50 -16.30
CA ALA A 559 -16.89 9.98 -17.04
C ALA A 559 -16.56 9.89 -18.55
N PRO A 560 -17.32 9.10 -19.33
CA PRO A 560 -17.25 9.12 -20.78
C PRO A 560 -17.41 10.56 -21.34
N PRO A 561 -16.61 10.97 -22.34
CA PRO A 561 -16.72 12.30 -22.91
C PRO A 561 -18.11 12.61 -23.49
N ALA A 562 -18.63 13.81 -23.20
CA ALA A 562 -19.85 14.32 -23.83
C ALA A 562 -19.56 14.79 -25.26
N GLY A 563 -19.51 13.84 -26.21
CA GLY A 563 -19.23 14.08 -27.63
C GLY A 563 -17.85 13.60 -28.06
N LYS A 564 -17.23 14.30 -29.03
CA LYS A 564 -15.98 13.87 -29.68
C LYS A 564 -14.71 14.46 -29.05
N THR A 565 -14.86 15.23 -27.97
CA THR A 565 -13.74 15.94 -27.34
C THR A 565 -13.43 15.34 -25.97
N ARG A 566 -12.18 14.90 -25.79
CA ARG A 566 -11.67 14.54 -24.46
C ARG A 566 -11.52 15.83 -23.66
N GLN A 567 -12.10 15.87 -22.46
CA GLN A 567 -11.96 16.98 -21.52
C GLN A 567 -11.32 16.48 -20.22
N PRO A 568 -10.15 17.02 -19.84
CA PRO A 568 -9.29 17.94 -20.60
C PRO A 568 -8.64 17.28 -21.83
N CYS A 569 -8.11 18.05 -22.78
CA CYS A 569 -7.46 17.50 -23.97
C CYS A 569 -5.93 17.34 -23.77
N PHE A 570 -5.36 16.18 -24.12
CA PHE A 570 -3.91 15.96 -23.99
C PHE A 570 -3.03 16.78 -24.93
N ASN A 571 -3.58 17.35 -26.00
CA ASN A 571 -2.87 18.26 -26.91
C ASN A 571 -3.16 19.74 -26.65
N ASP A 572 -4.01 20.09 -25.68
CA ASP A 572 -4.20 21.47 -25.24
C ASP A 572 -2.91 22.01 -24.59
N PRO A 573 -2.26 23.04 -25.14
CA PRO A 573 -1.02 23.58 -24.59
C PRO A 573 -1.13 24.08 -23.14
N ALA A 574 -2.27 24.67 -22.77
CA ALA A 574 -2.48 25.21 -21.43
C ALA A 574 -2.61 24.07 -20.41
N TYR A 575 -3.42 23.05 -20.73
CA TYR A 575 -3.55 21.86 -19.89
C TYR A 575 -2.22 21.12 -19.75
N ARG A 576 -1.50 20.90 -20.86
CA ARG A 576 -0.17 20.27 -20.81
C ARG A 576 0.78 21.07 -19.92
N ALA A 577 0.88 22.38 -20.09
CA ALA A 577 1.76 23.21 -19.27
C ALA A 577 1.41 23.11 -17.78
N ALA A 578 0.13 23.15 -17.43
CA ALA A 578 -0.35 22.98 -16.06
C ALA A 578 0.03 21.61 -15.49
N CYS A 579 -0.23 20.51 -16.21
CA CYS A 579 0.16 19.17 -15.75
C CYS A 579 1.68 19.03 -15.60
N MET A 580 2.47 19.55 -16.53
CA MET A 580 3.93 19.47 -16.47
C MET A 580 4.50 20.30 -15.30
N SER A 581 3.87 21.41 -14.92
CA SER A 581 4.24 22.19 -13.72
C SER A 581 3.89 21.41 -12.46
N LEU A 582 2.65 20.91 -12.35
CA LEU A 582 2.18 20.10 -11.22
C LEU A 582 3.13 18.91 -10.96
N LEU A 583 3.45 18.13 -12.00
CA LEU A 583 4.35 16.98 -11.87
C LEU A 583 5.73 17.37 -11.34
N ARG A 584 6.25 18.54 -11.71
CA ARG A 584 7.54 19.02 -11.22
C ARG A 584 7.45 19.48 -9.76
N GLU A 585 6.38 20.18 -9.41
CA GLU A 585 6.12 20.67 -8.04
C GLU A 585 5.93 19.48 -7.09
N GLU A 586 5.06 18.54 -7.42
CA GLU A 586 4.82 17.33 -6.63
C GLU A 586 6.07 16.44 -6.55
N ALA A 587 6.81 16.27 -7.65
CA ALA A 587 8.09 15.56 -7.60
C ALA A 587 9.09 16.27 -6.65
N LEU A 588 9.14 17.60 -6.64
CA LEU A 588 10.01 18.37 -5.74
C LEU A 588 9.58 18.31 -4.27
N THR A 589 8.30 18.13 -3.99
CA THR A 589 7.80 17.91 -2.62
C THR A 589 8.16 16.51 -2.13
N TYR A 590 8.02 15.48 -2.96
CA TYR A 590 8.10 14.07 -2.53
C TYR A 590 9.37 13.32 -2.94
N TRP A 591 10.31 13.92 -3.68
CA TRP A 591 11.57 13.24 -4.03
C TRP A 591 12.38 12.82 -2.80
N ALA A 592 12.41 13.66 -1.76
CA ALA A 592 12.90 13.29 -0.44
C ALA A 592 11.72 12.75 0.38
N GLY A 593 11.91 11.62 1.07
CA GLY A 593 10.85 10.96 1.83
C GLY A 593 9.98 9.98 1.02
N GLY A 594 9.84 10.18 -0.29
CA GLY A 594 9.26 9.20 -1.18
C GLY A 594 10.16 7.97 -1.43
N SER A 595 9.60 6.98 -2.10
CA SER A 595 10.32 5.77 -2.53
C SER A 595 11.26 6.00 -3.71
N GLY A 596 11.07 7.09 -4.46
CA GLY A 596 11.64 7.32 -5.80
C GLY A 596 10.83 6.66 -6.93
N ILE A 597 9.66 6.13 -6.62
CA ILE A 597 8.64 5.68 -7.58
C ILE A 597 7.48 6.67 -7.52
N TYR A 598 7.00 7.14 -8.67
CA TYR A 598 5.96 8.15 -8.79
C TYR A 598 4.80 7.61 -9.62
N SER A 599 3.60 7.59 -9.04
CA SER A 599 2.38 7.17 -9.73
C SER A 599 1.71 8.37 -10.39
N LEU A 600 1.33 8.23 -11.66
CA LEU A 600 0.47 9.15 -12.40
C LEU A 600 -1.01 8.77 -12.29
N GLY A 601 -1.38 8.13 -11.18
CA GLY A 601 -2.76 7.78 -10.87
C GLY A 601 -3.20 6.43 -11.38
N ALA A 602 -4.50 6.22 -11.30
CA ALA A 602 -5.16 5.02 -11.77
C ALA A 602 -6.23 5.40 -12.79
N GLY A 603 -6.26 4.67 -13.91
CA GLY A 603 -7.35 4.84 -14.87
C GLY A 603 -7.05 5.79 -16.03
N ASN A 604 -5.79 6.22 -16.18
CA ASN A 604 -5.36 7.03 -17.31
C ASN A 604 -5.76 6.36 -18.63
N SER A 605 -6.56 7.08 -19.41
CA SER A 605 -7.06 6.63 -20.70
C SER A 605 -7.33 7.80 -21.63
N LEU A 606 -7.30 7.50 -22.93
CA LEU A 606 -7.71 8.43 -23.97
C LEU A 606 -9.24 8.62 -24.00
N GLY A 607 -10.02 7.55 -23.83
CA GLY A 607 -11.48 7.59 -23.74
C GLY A 607 -12.09 6.39 -23.00
N LEU A 608 -13.21 6.60 -22.31
CA LEU A 608 -14.01 5.56 -21.64
C LEU A 608 -15.20 5.16 -22.54
N GLY A 609 -15.05 4.08 -23.31
CA GLY A 609 -16.08 3.57 -24.22
C GLY A 609 -16.42 4.43 -25.45
N ALA A 610 -15.88 5.65 -25.56
CA ALA A 610 -16.09 6.54 -26.70
C ALA A 610 -14.99 6.36 -27.77
N ALA A 611 -15.41 5.97 -28.97
CA ALA A 611 -14.53 5.90 -30.13
C ALA A 611 -14.18 7.31 -30.67
N ASN A 612 -12.99 7.45 -31.26
CA ASN A 612 -12.52 8.67 -31.93
C ASN A 612 -12.50 9.95 -31.08
N VAL A 613 -12.09 9.89 -29.82
CA VAL A 613 -11.69 11.08 -29.06
C VAL A 613 -10.17 11.26 -29.14
N CYS A 614 -9.62 12.48 -29.19
CA CYS A 614 -10.24 13.79 -29.07
C CYS A 614 -10.17 14.54 -30.41
N GLN A 615 -11.29 15.09 -30.90
CA GLN A 615 -11.39 15.85 -32.14
C GLN A 615 -11.53 17.36 -31.90
N CYS A 616 -10.96 17.90 -30.82
CA CYS A 616 -10.87 19.35 -30.66
C CYS A 616 -9.82 19.93 -31.63
N ASP A 617 -9.82 21.26 -31.80
CA ASP A 617 -8.95 21.95 -32.76
C ASP A 617 -7.46 21.63 -32.55
N HIS A 618 -7.00 21.49 -31.31
CA HIS A 618 -5.61 21.12 -31.00
C HIS A 618 -5.25 19.72 -31.51
N CYS A 619 -6.12 18.73 -31.32
CA CYS A 619 -5.88 17.38 -31.81
C CYS A 619 -6.04 17.26 -33.32
N LEU A 620 -7.01 17.96 -33.91
CA LEU A 620 -7.18 17.96 -35.37
C LEU A 620 -5.97 18.60 -36.06
N ALA A 621 -5.41 19.67 -35.49
CA ALA A 621 -4.19 20.28 -36.01
C ALA A 621 -2.98 19.32 -35.96
N ASP A 622 -2.75 18.63 -34.82
CA ASP A 622 -1.69 17.62 -34.69
C ASP A 622 -1.92 16.44 -35.66
N PHE A 623 -3.17 16.01 -35.81
CA PHE A 623 -3.58 14.96 -36.73
C PHE A 623 -3.34 15.36 -38.20
N HIS A 624 -3.72 16.56 -38.62
CA HIS A 624 -3.46 17.07 -39.97
C HIS A 624 -1.96 17.15 -40.27
N ALA A 625 -1.14 17.52 -39.28
CA ALA A 625 0.32 17.48 -39.40
C ALA A 625 0.84 16.05 -39.61
N ALA A 626 0.29 15.06 -38.92
CA ALA A 626 0.62 13.66 -39.15
C ALA A 626 0.19 13.18 -40.56
N MET A 627 -1.02 13.54 -41.00
CA MET A 627 -1.51 13.19 -42.35
C MET A 627 -0.65 13.79 -43.46
N ARG A 628 -0.14 15.02 -43.28
CA ARG A 628 0.86 15.64 -44.16
C ARG A 628 2.12 14.80 -44.29
N GLN A 629 2.58 14.21 -43.19
CA GLN A 629 3.77 13.37 -43.20
C GLN A 629 3.53 12.01 -43.86
N ILE A 630 2.35 11.43 -43.69
CA ILE A 630 2.01 10.10 -44.24
C ILE A 630 1.72 10.20 -45.74
N TYR A 631 0.73 11.02 -46.13
CA TYR A 631 0.21 11.04 -47.50
C TYR A 631 0.89 12.06 -48.41
N LYS A 632 1.67 12.99 -47.85
CA LYS A 632 2.41 14.07 -48.54
C LYS A 632 1.55 15.11 -49.28
N GLN A 633 0.41 14.73 -49.86
CA GLN A 633 -0.50 15.58 -50.62
C GLN A 633 -1.98 15.29 -50.26
N PRO A 634 -2.87 16.30 -50.20
CA PRO A 634 -4.30 16.11 -49.90
C PRO A 634 -5.02 15.17 -50.86
N ALA A 635 -4.65 15.21 -52.15
CA ALA A 635 -5.23 14.32 -53.17
C ALA A 635 -4.93 12.83 -52.89
N ALA A 636 -3.73 12.52 -52.38
CA ALA A 636 -3.36 11.15 -52.02
C ALA A 636 -4.14 10.66 -50.78
N LEU A 637 -4.32 11.54 -49.79
CA LEU A 637 -5.20 11.28 -48.64
C LEU A 637 -6.64 11.03 -49.09
N GLY A 638 -7.17 11.89 -49.99
CA GLY A 638 -8.51 11.74 -50.52
C GLY A 638 -8.74 10.43 -51.28
N ALA A 639 -7.75 10.01 -52.07
CA ALA A 639 -7.77 8.71 -52.74
C ALA A 639 -7.81 7.55 -51.74
N ALA A 640 -6.95 7.58 -50.71
CA ALA A 640 -6.92 6.59 -49.64
C ALA A 640 -8.22 6.51 -48.84
N TRP A 641 -8.82 7.68 -48.55
CA TRP A 641 -10.05 7.79 -47.77
C TRP A 641 -11.33 7.59 -48.58
N GLY A 642 -11.24 7.48 -49.90
CA GLY A 642 -12.40 7.37 -50.79
C GLY A 642 -13.29 8.63 -50.71
N THR A 643 -12.69 9.81 -50.66
CA THR A 643 -13.40 11.10 -50.62
C THR A 643 -12.56 12.22 -51.23
N THR A 644 -13.19 13.29 -51.71
CA THR A 644 -12.45 14.46 -52.21
C THR A 644 -11.94 15.29 -51.03
N ILE A 645 -10.63 15.54 -51.00
CA ILE A 645 -9.95 16.38 -50.01
C ILE A 645 -9.12 17.43 -50.75
N LEU A 646 -9.48 18.71 -50.61
CA LEU A 646 -8.83 19.81 -51.30
C LEU A 646 -7.73 20.46 -50.44
N SER A 647 -7.94 20.47 -49.13
CA SER A 647 -7.00 20.95 -48.11
C SER A 647 -6.91 19.94 -46.96
N TRP A 648 -5.85 20.02 -46.15
CA TRP A 648 -5.69 19.14 -44.98
C TRP A 648 -6.79 19.37 -43.96
N GLU A 649 -7.26 20.61 -43.87
CA GLU A 649 -8.33 21.07 -43.01
C GLU A 649 -9.69 20.48 -43.40
N ASP A 650 -9.85 19.92 -44.61
CA ASP A 650 -11.05 19.17 -45.02
C ASP A 650 -11.05 17.73 -44.51
N ALA A 651 -9.89 17.20 -44.10
CA ALA A 651 -9.78 15.85 -43.57
C ALA A 651 -10.42 15.79 -42.17
N ARG A 652 -11.56 15.10 -42.06
CA ARG A 652 -12.24 14.82 -40.79
C ARG A 652 -12.37 13.32 -40.55
N PRO A 653 -12.08 12.83 -39.33
CA PRO A 653 -12.28 11.43 -38.98
C PRO A 653 -13.75 11.02 -39.15
N LEU A 654 -14.00 9.78 -39.54
CA LEU A 654 -15.34 9.20 -39.56
C LEU A 654 -15.64 8.50 -38.25
N ASP A 655 -16.85 8.68 -37.73
CA ASP A 655 -17.35 7.88 -36.61
C ASP A 655 -17.44 6.39 -36.98
N PRO A 656 -17.29 5.46 -36.03
CA PRO A 656 -17.25 4.02 -36.33
C PRO A 656 -18.45 3.53 -37.14
N ALA A 657 -19.66 4.01 -36.79
CA ALA A 657 -20.88 3.65 -37.49
C ALA A 657 -20.88 4.13 -38.95
N ALA A 658 -20.36 5.33 -39.22
CA ALA A 658 -20.27 5.88 -40.56
C ALA A 658 -19.15 5.21 -41.39
N ALA A 659 -18.01 4.93 -40.76
CA ALA A 659 -16.92 4.16 -41.36
C ALA A 659 -17.42 2.77 -41.80
N ARG A 660 -18.14 2.07 -40.92
CA ARG A 660 -18.76 0.77 -41.20
C ARG A 660 -19.80 0.84 -42.31
N ALA A 661 -20.75 1.79 -42.23
CA ALA A 661 -21.84 1.90 -43.19
C ALA A 661 -21.36 2.25 -44.62
N THR A 662 -20.30 3.06 -44.73
CA THR A 662 -19.76 3.47 -46.03
C THR A 662 -18.64 2.57 -46.55
N GLY A 663 -18.12 1.66 -45.72
CA GLY A 663 -16.94 0.84 -46.03
C GLY A 663 -15.62 1.62 -46.11
N ARG A 664 -15.63 2.92 -45.77
CA ARG A 664 -14.44 3.79 -45.77
C ARG A 664 -13.81 3.77 -44.38
N LEU A 665 -12.89 2.84 -44.16
CA LEU A 665 -12.31 2.58 -42.84
C LEU A 665 -11.10 3.47 -42.54
N ALA A 666 -10.38 3.94 -43.56
CA ALA A 666 -9.15 4.72 -43.40
C ALA A 666 -9.27 6.02 -42.58
N PRO A 667 -10.30 6.86 -42.76
CA PRO A 667 -10.47 8.04 -41.92
C PRO A 667 -10.56 7.74 -40.42
N TYR A 668 -11.06 6.56 -40.07
CA TYR A 668 -11.23 6.11 -38.70
C TYR A 668 -9.94 5.47 -38.14
N LEU A 669 -9.31 4.56 -38.89
CA LEU A 669 -8.08 3.88 -38.47
C LEU A 669 -6.90 4.83 -38.31
N ASP A 670 -6.72 5.76 -39.27
CA ASP A 670 -5.65 6.77 -39.20
C ASP A 670 -5.78 7.62 -37.94
N PHE A 671 -7.01 8.02 -37.61
CA PHE A 671 -7.28 8.84 -36.44
C PHE A 671 -7.03 8.08 -35.14
N CYS A 672 -7.57 6.87 -34.99
CA CYS A 672 -7.37 6.05 -33.78
C CYS A 672 -5.88 5.78 -33.54
N THR A 673 -5.14 5.38 -34.57
CA THR A 673 -3.69 5.10 -34.48
C THR A 673 -2.90 6.36 -34.13
N HIS A 674 -3.26 7.52 -34.69
CA HIS A 674 -2.63 8.79 -34.32
C HIS A 674 -2.87 9.12 -32.84
N MET A 675 -4.11 8.97 -32.35
CA MET A 675 -4.46 9.31 -30.98
C MET A 675 -3.86 8.36 -29.93
N ASP A 676 -3.65 7.08 -30.27
CA ASP A 676 -2.83 6.16 -29.46
C ASP A 676 -1.41 6.73 -29.23
N GLY A 677 -0.82 7.30 -30.29
CA GLY A 677 0.47 7.99 -30.21
C GLY A 677 0.42 9.25 -29.34
N VAL A 678 -0.67 10.03 -29.38
CA VAL A 678 -0.86 11.20 -28.51
C VAL A 678 -0.84 10.77 -27.04
N PHE A 679 -1.56 9.69 -26.70
CA PHE A 679 -1.59 9.14 -25.35
C PHE A 679 -0.18 8.79 -24.85
N THR A 680 0.58 8.04 -25.63
CA THR A 680 1.96 7.64 -25.28
C THR A 680 2.87 8.86 -25.13
N ARG A 681 2.85 9.81 -26.08
CA ARG A 681 3.70 11.01 -26.04
C ARG A 681 3.42 11.89 -24.82
N PHE A 682 2.16 12.01 -24.41
CA PHE A 682 1.80 12.75 -23.20
C PHE A 682 2.46 12.14 -21.95
N HIS A 683 2.36 10.82 -21.78
CA HIS A 683 2.93 10.11 -20.62
C HIS A 683 4.46 10.08 -20.64
N ALA A 684 5.08 9.96 -21.82
CA ALA A 684 6.52 10.14 -21.96
C ALA A 684 6.95 11.53 -21.47
N GLY A 685 6.21 12.59 -21.87
CA GLY A 685 6.46 13.95 -21.39
C GLY A 685 6.31 14.09 -19.87
N ALA A 686 5.30 13.45 -19.28
CA ALA A 686 5.07 13.44 -17.84
C ALA A 686 6.26 12.84 -17.07
N ARG A 687 6.76 11.69 -17.52
CA ARG A 687 7.98 11.07 -16.97
C ARG A 687 9.19 11.98 -17.04
N GLU A 688 9.41 12.64 -18.18
CA GLU A 688 10.56 13.53 -18.32
C GLU A 688 10.50 14.72 -17.35
N GLN A 689 9.31 15.23 -16.99
CA GLN A 689 9.21 16.30 -15.98
C GLN A 689 9.61 15.86 -14.59
N VAL A 690 9.23 14.66 -14.17
CA VAL A 690 9.69 14.08 -12.89
C VAL A 690 11.21 13.94 -12.90
N ARG A 691 11.80 13.52 -14.03
CA ARG A 691 13.25 13.32 -14.17
C ARG A 691 14.08 14.60 -14.18
N VAL A 692 13.46 15.76 -14.42
CA VAL A 692 14.11 17.06 -14.18
C VAL A 692 14.48 17.22 -12.71
N VAL A 693 13.63 16.72 -11.80
CA VAL A 693 13.82 16.79 -10.34
C VAL A 693 14.57 15.56 -9.82
N ASP A 694 14.08 14.36 -10.11
CA ASP A 694 14.68 13.09 -9.70
C ASP A 694 15.14 12.28 -10.91
N ARG A 695 16.43 12.43 -11.26
CA ARG A 695 17.03 11.77 -12.44
C ARG A 695 16.90 10.24 -12.42
N GLN A 696 16.76 9.63 -11.25
CA GLN A 696 16.62 8.18 -11.11
C GLN A 696 15.15 7.76 -10.90
N GLY A 697 14.23 8.71 -10.74
CA GLY A 697 12.83 8.46 -10.45
C GLY A 697 12.16 7.55 -11.48
N LEU A 698 11.40 6.57 -10.98
CA LEU A 698 10.62 5.64 -11.81
C LEU A 698 9.19 6.15 -11.91
N VAL A 699 8.67 6.30 -13.12
CA VAL A 699 7.34 6.89 -13.36
C VAL A 699 6.44 5.92 -14.12
N GLY A 700 5.18 5.84 -13.72
CA GLY A 700 4.21 4.90 -14.27
C GLY A 700 2.80 5.16 -13.73
N PHE A 701 1.84 4.32 -14.10
CA PHE A 701 0.46 4.41 -13.63
C PHE A 701 -0.20 3.04 -13.52
N ARG A 702 -1.34 2.97 -12.84
CA ARG A 702 -2.22 1.80 -12.85
C ARG A 702 -3.16 1.86 -14.05
N ALA A 703 -2.96 0.96 -15.00
CA ALA A 703 -3.79 0.89 -16.20
C ALA A 703 -5.17 0.30 -15.88
N LEU A 704 -6.15 0.71 -16.69
CA LEU A 704 -7.44 0.03 -16.77
C LEU A 704 -7.28 -1.36 -17.40
N GLU A 705 -8.34 -2.14 -17.33
CA GLU A 705 -8.46 -3.37 -18.09
C GLU A 705 -8.26 -3.11 -19.60
N ASP A 706 -7.52 -4.00 -20.27
CA ASP A 706 -7.21 -3.88 -21.70
C ASP A 706 -8.40 -4.20 -22.61
N GLY A 707 -9.60 -4.42 -22.08
CA GLY A 707 -10.78 -4.80 -22.88
C GLY A 707 -11.21 -3.73 -23.90
N ASN A 708 -10.91 -2.45 -23.65
CA ASN A 708 -11.32 -1.35 -24.50
C ASN A 708 -10.16 -0.84 -25.39
N PRO A 709 -10.24 -0.95 -26.73
CA PRO A 709 -9.18 -0.48 -27.63
C PRO A 709 -8.98 1.04 -27.57
N TYR A 710 -9.94 1.81 -27.07
CA TYR A 710 -9.89 3.28 -27.02
C TYR A 710 -9.17 3.85 -25.79
N HIS A 711 -8.60 3.01 -24.93
CA HIS A 711 -7.80 3.49 -23.80
C HIS A 711 -6.49 4.18 -24.23
N GLY A 712 -6.01 3.92 -25.45
CA GLY A 712 -4.71 4.42 -25.92
C GLY A 712 -3.54 3.48 -25.63
N TYR A 713 -3.82 2.26 -25.16
CA TYR A 713 -2.80 1.30 -24.73
C TYR A 713 -2.14 0.59 -25.91
N VAL A 714 -0.96 1.09 -26.28
CA VAL A 714 0.01 0.38 -27.12
C VAL A 714 1.15 -0.08 -26.20
N TRP A 715 1.11 -1.34 -25.79
CA TRP A 715 1.94 -1.82 -24.67
C TRP A 715 3.44 -1.71 -24.93
N SER A 716 3.91 -1.99 -26.15
CA SER A 716 5.33 -1.86 -26.52
C SER A 716 5.82 -0.41 -26.40
N ASP A 717 5.00 0.55 -26.83
CA ASP A 717 5.29 1.98 -26.75
C ASP A 717 5.19 2.51 -25.32
N LEU A 718 4.18 2.10 -24.55
CA LEU A 718 4.02 2.51 -23.16
C LEU A 718 5.17 1.99 -22.28
N LEU A 719 5.60 0.75 -22.45
CA LEU A 719 6.77 0.19 -21.78
C LEU A 719 8.08 0.81 -22.27
N THR A 720 8.06 1.56 -23.37
CA THR A 720 9.19 2.41 -23.78
C THR A 720 9.13 3.77 -23.10
N ALA A 721 7.93 4.33 -22.96
CA ALA A 721 7.66 5.65 -22.44
C ALA A 721 7.70 5.74 -20.91
N LEU A 722 7.44 4.65 -20.20
CA LEU A 722 7.29 4.59 -18.74
C LEU A 722 8.20 3.54 -18.11
N ASP A 723 8.49 3.71 -16.83
CA ASP A 723 9.38 2.82 -16.07
C ASP A 723 8.61 1.70 -15.34
N PHE A 724 7.30 1.87 -15.14
CA PHE A 724 6.43 0.79 -14.70
C PHE A 724 5.01 0.95 -15.23
N ILE A 725 4.31 -0.17 -15.33
CA ILE A 725 2.85 -0.22 -15.45
C ILE A 725 2.34 -1.20 -14.39
N ALA A 726 1.27 -0.79 -13.69
CA ALA A 726 0.51 -1.67 -12.82
C ALA A 726 -0.77 -2.13 -13.53
N VAL A 727 -1.00 -3.43 -13.67
CA VAL A 727 -2.20 -3.99 -14.35
C VAL A 727 -2.90 -5.02 -13.47
N ALA A 728 -4.21 -5.16 -13.63
CA ALA A 728 -4.96 -6.28 -13.07
C ALA A 728 -5.04 -7.44 -14.08
N PRO A 729 -5.07 -8.71 -13.65
CA PRO A 729 -5.40 -9.82 -14.53
C PRO A 729 -6.86 -9.71 -15.00
N LEU A 730 -7.15 -10.22 -16.21
CA LEU A 730 -8.52 -10.29 -16.73
C LEU A 730 -9.34 -11.30 -15.89
N PRO A 731 -10.56 -10.98 -15.46
CA PRO A 731 -11.38 -11.88 -14.66
C PRO A 731 -11.56 -13.26 -15.30
N GLY A 732 -11.35 -14.34 -14.52
CA GLY A 732 -11.56 -15.71 -14.98
C GLY A 732 -10.47 -16.26 -15.93
N MET A 733 -9.44 -15.50 -16.29
CA MET A 733 -8.37 -15.96 -17.16
C MET A 733 -7.03 -16.05 -16.41
N GLN A 734 -6.58 -17.29 -16.18
CA GLN A 734 -5.22 -17.55 -15.67
C GLN A 734 -4.12 -17.13 -16.68
N ALA A 735 -4.46 -17.13 -17.97
CA ALA A 735 -3.61 -16.67 -19.08
C ALA A 735 -4.12 -15.31 -19.60
N SER A 736 -3.58 -14.21 -19.06
CA SER A 736 -3.90 -12.87 -19.55
C SER A 736 -2.90 -12.46 -20.65
N PRO A 737 -3.36 -12.19 -21.90
CA PRO A 737 -2.48 -11.72 -22.96
C PRO A 737 -1.79 -10.39 -22.60
N THR A 738 -2.45 -9.51 -21.83
CA THR A 738 -1.85 -8.24 -21.36
C THR A 738 -0.62 -8.48 -20.47
N ILE A 739 -0.69 -9.43 -19.53
CA ILE A 739 0.44 -9.77 -18.66
C ILE A 739 1.61 -10.30 -19.49
N GLU A 740 1.33 -11.13 -20.49
CA GLU A 740 2.35 -11.71 -21.38
C GLU A 740 2.92 -10.70 -22.37
N LYS A 741 2.13 -9.72 -22.83
CA LYS A 741 2.61 -8.56 -23.59
C LYS A 741 3.59 -7.74 -22.74
N ILE A 742 3.23 -7.43 -21.50
CA ILE A 742 4.14 -6.73 -20.58
C ILE A 742 5.41 -7.54 -20.35
N ARG A 743 5.30 -8.86 -20.14
CA ARG A 743 6.47 -9.73 -19.99
C ARG A 743 7.38 -9.70 -21.23
N SER A 744 6.80 -9.65 -22.43
CA SER A 744 7.54 -9.68 -23.70
C SER A 744 8.21 -8.35 -24.03
N TYR A 745 7.62 -7.22 -23.61
CA TYR A 745 8.09 -5.88 -23.91
C TYR A 745 8.90 -5.21 -22.79
N GLN A 746 8.84 -5.74 -21.55
CA GLN A 746 9.59 -5.16 -20.43
C GLN A 746 11.10 -5.11 -20.68
N ARG A 747 11.75 -4.10 -20.10
CA ARG A 747 13.20 -3.88 -20.21
C ARG A 747 13.86 -4.08 -18.85
N PRO A 748 15.17 -4.37 -18.81
CA PRO A 748 15.91 -4.42 -17.56
C PRO A 748 15.73 -3.12 -16.76
N GLY A 749 15.17 -3.22 -15.56
CA GLY A 749 14.97 -2.08 -14.67
C GLY A 749 13.52 -1.61 -14.54
N HIS A 750 12.58 -2.13 -15.34
CA HIS A 750 11.16 -1.86 -15.11
C HIS A 750 10.69 -2.37 -13.74
N ALA A 751 9.78 -1.61 -13.13
CA ALA A 751 9.21 -1.90 -11.83
C ALA A 751 7.71 -2.29 -11.92
N ASN A 752 7.35 -3.09 -12.94
CA ASN A 752 5.96 -3.46 -13.23
C ASN A 752 5.29 -4.17 -12.06
N ALA A 753 3.99 -3.91 -11.88
CA ALA A 753 3.19 -4.45 -10.79
C ALA A 753 1.97 -5.22 -11.28
N LEU A 754 1.67 -6.34 -10.62
CA LEU A 754 0.40 -7.04 -10.80
C LEU A 754 -0.53 -6.62 -9.65
N VAL A 755 -1.70 -6.09 -10.02
CA VAL A 755 -2.68 -5.55 -9.09
C VAL A 755 -3.78 -6.59 -8.87
N PHE A 756 -4.06 -6.88 -7.61
CA PHE A 756 -5.22 -7.65 -7.19
C PHE A 756 -6.16 -6.69 -6.48
N GLY A 757 -7.34 -6.49 -7.06
CA GLY A 757 -8.29 -5.42 -6.71
C GLY A 757 -8.86 -5.51 -5.28
N ASP A 758 -9.06 -6.73 -4.81
CA ASP A 758 -9.53 -7.15 -3.49
C ASP A 758 -9.29 -8.70 -3.40
N VAL A 759 -9.82 -9.40 -2.41
CA VAL A 759 -9.74 -10.88 -2.38
C VAL A 759 -10.69 -11.55 -3.37
N PHE A 760 -11.54 -10.85 -4.14
CA PHE A 760 -12.44 -11.48 -5.10
C PHE A 760 -11.68 -12.15 -6.26
N PRO A 761 -10.66 -11.51 -6.90
CA PRO A 761 -9.75 -12.21 -7.78
C PRO A 761 -8.91 -13.28 -7.08
N LEU A 762 -8.65 -13.15 -5.77
CA LEU A 762 -7.91 -14.17 -5.01
C LEU A 762 -8.79 -15.35 -4.60
N ARG A 763 -10.12 -15.21 -4.53
CA ARG A 763 -11.19 -16.17 -4.17
C ARG A 763 -11.01 -16.95 -2.86
N ASN A 764 -9.87 -17.60 -2.67
CA ASN A 764 -9.52 -18.51 -1.59
C ASN A 764 -8.01 -18.48 -1.32
N GLU A 765 -7.56 -19.21 -0.29
CA GLU A 765 -6.14 -19.31 0.06
C GLU A 765 -5.27 -19.91 -1.06
N THR A 766 -5.80 -20.82 -1.88
CA THR A 766 -5.04 -21.49 -2.94
C THR A 766 -4.55 -20.50 -4.00
N LEU A 767 -5.44 -19.62 -4.46
CA LEU A 767 -5.08 -18.62 -5.46
C LEU A 767 -4.31 -17.45 -4.83
N ALA A 768 -4.56 -17.11 -3.55
CA ALA A 768 -3.70 -16.21 -2.78
C ALA A 768 -2.23 -16.70 -2.68
N ARG A 769 -2.03 -18.02 -2.55
CA ARG A 769 -0.69 -18.66 -2.55
C ARG A 769 -0.04 -18.72 -3.93
N TRP A 770 -0.84 -18.72 -4.99
CA TRP A 770 -0.37 -18.78 -6.37
C TRP A 770 0.06 -17.40 -6.90
N ALA A 771 -0.67 -16.34 -6.53
CA ALA A 771 -0.53 -15.01 -7.12
C ALA A 771 0.89 -14.42 -7.09
N PRO A 772 1.63 -14.45 -5.95
CA PRO A 772 2.99 -13.92 -5.90
C PRO A 772 3.96 -14.63 -6.86
N TRP A 773 3.82 -15.96 -6.99
CA TRP A 773 4.64 -16.75 -7.91
C TRP A 773 4.25 -16.50 -9.37
N HIS A 774 2.95 -16.38 -9.66
CA HIS A 774 2.48 -16.02 -10.99
C HIS A 774 3.08 -14.70 -11.48
N ALA A 775 3.11 -13.68 -10.61
CA ALA A 775 3.73 -12.39 -10.88
C ALA A 775 5.26 -12.50 -11.09
N ALA A 776 5.97 -13.12 -10.15
CA ALA A 776 7.43 -13.20 -10.17
C ALA A 776 7.97 -13.98 -11.39
N LEU A 777 7.32 -15.09 -11.78
CA LEU A 777 7.73 -15.89 -12.94
C LEU A 777 7.53 -15.17 -14.29
N ARG A 778 6.75 -14.08 -14.29
CA ARG A 778 6.52 -13.21 -15.47
C ARG A 778 7.31 -11.90 -15.39
N GLY A 779 8.21 -11.76 -14.42
CA GLY A 779 9.10 -10.60 -14.29
C GLY A 779 8.47 -9.38 -13.64
N PHE A 780 7.27 -9.50 -13.07
CA PHE A 780 6.69 -8.42 -12.26
C PHE A 780 7.45 -8.30 -10.94
N SER A 781 7.88 -7.09 -10.60
CA SER A 781 8.69 -6.83 -9.41
C SER A 781 7.85 -6.58 -8.16
N SER A 782 6.54 -6.40 -8.30
CA SER A 782 5.69 -6.21 -7.14
C SER A 782 4.27 -6.72 -7.33
N LEU A 783 3.67 -7.08 -6.20
CA LEU A 783 2.25 -7.32 -6.06
C LEU A 783 1.60 -6.11 -5.39
N TRP A 784 0.51 -5.62 -5.96
CA TRP A 784 -0.22 -4.47 -5.43
C TRP A 784 -1.61 -4.94 -5.00
N LEU A 785 -1.96 -4.74 -3.74
CA LEU A 785 -3.28 -5.05 -3.18
C LEU A 785 -4.09 -3.75 -3.18
N ALA A 786 -5.12 -3.67 -4.00
CA ALA A 786 -6.00 -2.50 -3.99
C ALA A 786 -7.00 -2.59 -2.84
N GLN A 787 -7.37 -1.41 -2.30
CA GLN A 787 -8.42 -1.24 -1.28
C GLN A 787 -8.34 -2.28 -0.15
N PRO A 788 -7.23 -2.33 0.62
CA PRO A 788 -7.01 -3.40 1.59
C PRO A 788 -8.01 -3.43 2.75
N PHE A 789 -8.69 -2.32 3.01
CA PHE A 789 -9.75 -2.16 4.00
C PHE A 789 -10.77 -1.13 3.50
N GLY A 790 -12.00 -1.18 4.02
CA GLY A 790 -13.06 -0.22 3.69
C GLY A 790 -13.11 1.02 4.59
N SER A 791 -14.07 1.88 4.30
CA SER A 791 -14.41 3.09 5.06
C SER A 791 -15.88 3.12 5.47
N ALA A 792 -16.28 4.18 6.16
CA ALA A 792 -17.67 4.46 6.52
C ALA A 792 -18.60 4.50 5.30
N ASP A 793 -18.12 5.06 4.19
CA ASP A 793 -18.91 5.29 2.96
C ASP A 793 -18.64 4.25 1.87
N GLY A 794 -17.50 3.57 1.94
CA GLY A 794 -17.07 2.61 0.94
C GLY A 794 -16.59 1.32 1.58
N ILE A 795 -17.45 0.32 1.66
CA ILE A 795 -17.04 -1.01 2.08
C ILE A 795 -16.26 -1.73 0.98
N VAL A 796 -15.33 -2.59 1.42
CA VAL A 796 -14.65 -3.55 0.55
C VAL A 796 -15.12 -4.94 1.00
N PRO A 797 -16.11 -5.55 0.31
CA PRO A 797 -16.69 -6.84 0.71
C PRO A 797 -15.66 -7.97 0.80
N HIS A 798 -14.54 -7.78 0.12
CA HIS A 798 -13.44 -8.71 0.00
C HIS A 798 -12.12 -8.03 0.37
N GLY A 799 -12.11 -7.14 1.38
CA GLY A 799 -10.88 -6.53 1.88
C GLY A 799 -9.85 -7.58 2.32
N VAL A 800 -8.56 -7.26 2.27
CA VAL A 800 -7.53 -8.16 2.84
C VAL A 800 -7.47 -8.04 4.36
N LEU A 801 -8.08 -6.98 4.91
CA LEU A 801 -8.46 -6.86 6.30
C LEU A 801 -9.99 -6.92 6.41
N SER A 802 -10.46 -7.62 7.44
CA SER A 802 -11.86 -7.61 7.86
C SER A 802 -12.29 -6.19 8.31
N PRO A 803 -13.60 -5.91 8.42
CA PRO A 803 -14.08 -4.60 8.87
C PRO A 803 -13.59 -4.16 10.26
N ASP A 804 -13.24 -5.09 11.16
CA ASP A 804 -12.61 -4.82 12.46
C ASP A 804 -11.07 -4.73 12.40
N GLY A 805 -10.49 -4.86 11.21
CA GLY A 805 -9.07 -4.69 10.91
C GLY A 805 -8.20 -5.90 11.23
N GLN A 806 -8.78 -7.10 11.30
CA GLN A 806 -8.03 -8.35 11.40
C GLN A 806 -7.59 -8.82 10.01
N PRO A 807 -6.42 -9.45 9.88
CA PRO A 807 -5.95 -9.99 8.61
C PRO A 807 -6.82 -11.18 8.16
N GLU A 808 -7.30 -11.14 6.93
CA GLU A 808 -8.03 -12.26 6.34
C GLU A 808 -7.10 -13.46 6.04
N ALA A 809 -7.66 -14.66 5.97
CA ALA A 809 -6.90 -15.90 5.72
C ALA A 809 -6.08 -15.82 4.41
N GLN A 810 -6.61 -15.14 3.39
CA GLN A 810 -5.96 -14.90 2.11
C GLN A 810 -4.71 -14.03 2.26
N LEU A 811 -4.74 -12.98 3.09
CA LEU A 811 -3.56 -12.14 3.36
C LEU A 811 -2.47 -12.96 4.04
N ILE A 812 -2.85 -13.76 5.04
CA ILE A 812 -1.91 -14.64 5.75
C ILE A 812 -1.28 -15.65 4.78
N ALA A 813 -2.09 -16.31 3.97
CA ALA A 813 -1.66 -17.32 3.00
C ALA A 813 -0.73 -16.73 1.92
N LEU A 814 -1.03 -15.52 1.45
CA LEU A 814 -0.23 -14.75 0.50
C LEU A 814 1.11 -14.32 1.11
N ALA A 815 1.08 -13.76 2.32
CA ALA A 815 2.27 -13.34 3.05
C ALA A 815 3.24 -14.51 3.27
N GLU A 816 2.71 -15.70 3.63
CA GLU A 816 3.51 -16.92 3.84
C GLU A 816 4.35 -17.26 2.60
N VAL A 817 3.75 -17.24 1.41
CA VAL A 817 4.42 -17.63 0.16
C VAL A 817 5.23 -16.50 -0.48
N ALA A 818 4.95 -15.24 -0.14
CA ALA A 818 5.72 -14.09 -0.61
C ALA A 818 7.07 -13.96 0.11
N ARG A 819 7.19 -14.46 1.36
CA ARG A 819 8.43 -14.38 2.15
C ARG A 819 9.68 -14.87 1.39
N PRO A 820 9.73 -16.07 0.76
CA PRO A 820 10.90 -16.49 0.01
C PRO A 820 11.23 -15.58 -1.19
N LEU A 821 10.22 -15.03 -1.86
CA LEU A 821 10.40 -14.07 -2.95
C LEU A 821 11.08 -12.79 -2.45
N MET A 822 10.57 -12.22 -1.35
CA MET A 822 11.12 -11.02 -0.71
C MET A 822 12.49 -11.27 -0.04
N ALA A 823 12.76 -12.51 0.37
CA ALA A 823 14.03 -12.94 0.97
C ALA A 823 15.14 -13.26 -0.05
N GLY A 824 14.91 -12.99 -1.34
CA GLY A 824 15.96 -13.02 -2.37
C GLY A 824 15.61 -13.81 -3.63
N ILE A 825 14.69 -14.78 -3.57
CA ILE A 825 14.32 -15.55 -4.77
C ILE A 825 13.74 -14.64 -5.85
N GLY A 826 12.88 -13.69 -5.46
CA GLY A 826 12.32 -12.71 -6.40
C GLY A 826 13.41 -11.83 -7.01
N ALA A 827 14.36 -11.36 -6.18
CA ALA A 827 15.49 -10.56 -6.65
C ALA A 827 16.38 -11.31 -7.65
N LEU A 828 16.50 -12.63 -7.47
CA LEU A 828 17.19 -13.51 -8.40
C LEU A 828 16.41 -13.63 -9.71
N LEU A 829 15.12 -13.98 -9.66
CA LEU A 829 14.27 -14.16 -10.84
C LEU A 829 14.21 -12.89 -11.70
N LEU A 830 14.09 -11.72 -11.08
CA LEU A 830 14.08 -10.40 -11.76
C LEU A 830 15.41 -10.05 -12.45
N ARG A 831 16.50 -10.77 -12.14
CA ARG A 831 17.82 -10.61 -12.77
C ARG A 831 18.20 -11.79 -13.67
N ALA A 832 17.43 -12.87 -13.65
CA ALA A 832 17.65 -14.04 -14.48
C ALA A 832 17.13 -13.79 -15.89
N LYS A 833 17.80 -14.38 -16.89
CA LYS A 833 17.37 -14.32 -18.29
C LYS A 833 16.44 -15.49 -18.58
N ARG A 834 15.29 -15.23 -19.16
CA ARG A 834 14.43 -16.27 -19.72
C ARG A 834 14.89 -16.57 -21.16
N PRO A 835 14.96 -17.85 -21.59
CA PRO A 835 15.15 -18.17 -23.00
C PRO A 835 14.05 -17.56 -23.85
N GLU A 836 14.40 -17.05 -25.04
CA GLU A 836 13.41 -16.63 -26.03
C GLU A 836 12.54 -17.83 -26.42
N ALA A 837 11.24 -17.59 -26.55
CA ALA A 837 10.27 -18.61 -26.88
C ALA A 837 10.43 -19.08 -28.33
N ASP A 838 10.10 -20.34 -28.63
CA ASP A 838 10.06 -20.78 -30.03
C ASP A 838 8.83 -20.22 -30.79
N ILE A 839 7.82 -19.68 -30.07
CA ILE A 839 6.58 -19.14 -30.65
C ILE A 839 6.56 -17.61 -30.47
N ALA A 840 6.33 -16.87 -31.56
CA ALA A 840 6.01 -15.45 -31.56
C ALA A 840 4.53 -15.23 -31.88
N VAL A 841 3.88 -14.29 -31.18
CA VAL A 841 2.50 -13.86 -31.43
C VAL A 841 2.51 -12.38 -31.84
N LEU A 842 1.95 -12.07 -33.00
CA LEU A 842 1.89 -10.69 -33.49
C LEU A 842 0.81 -9.87 -32.76
N ASP A 843 1.24 -8.82 -32.06
CA ASP A 843 0.38 -7.79 -31.45
C ASP A 843 0.09 -6.68 -32.47
N SER A 844 -0.93 -6.89 -33.31
CA SER A 844 -1.26 -5.95 -34.41
C SER A 844 -2.25 -4.88 -33.96
N ARG A 845 -1.72 -3.69 -33.63
CA ARG A 845 -2.55 -2.53 -33.23
C ARG A 845 -3.52 -2.06 -34.34
N PRO A 846 -3.12 -1.94 -35.62
CA PRO A 846 -4.07 -1.61 -36.70
C PRO A 846 -5.17 -2.65 -36.86
N SER A 847 -4.84 -3.95 -36.71
CA SER A 847 -5.85 -5.01 -36.74
C SER A 847 -6.81 -4.92 -35.56
N ARG A 848 -6.36 -4.46 -34.38
CA ARG A 848 -7.23 -4.26 -33.23
C ARG A 848 -8.31 -3.22 -33.51
N HIS A 849 -7.95 -2.08 -34.08
CA HIS A 849 -8.91 -1.04 -34.49
C HIS A 849 -9.80 -1.51 -35.65
N LEU A 850 -9.23 -2.21 -36.64
CA LEU A 850 -9.98 -2.74 -37.77
C LEU A 850 -11.07 -3.73 -37.32
N ASN A 851 -10.73 -4.66 -36.43
CA ASN A 851 -11.68 -5.66 -35.96
C ASN A 851 -12.74 -5.07 -35.01
N ASP A 852 -12.45 -3.97 -34.33
CA ASP A 852 -13.44 -3.25 -33.53
C ASP A 852 -14.49 -2.53 -34.42
N VAL A 853 -14.02 -1.77 -35.43
CA VAL A 853 -14.93 -1.09 -36.37
C VAL A 853 -15.62 -2.07 -37.32
N ASP A 854 -15.02 -3.21 -37.62
CA ASP A 854 -15.56 -4.26 -38.48
C ASP A 854 -15.54 -5.66 -37.81
N PRO A 855 -16.47 -5.91 -36.86
CA PRO A 855 -16.52 -7.10 -36.01
C PRO A 855 -17.18 -8.30 -36.71
N ARG A 856 -17.08 -8.37 -38.04
CA ARG A 856 -17.84 -9.35 -38.85
C ARG A 856 -17.55 -10.82 -38.53
N PHE A 857 -16.41 -11.10 -37.92
CA PHE A 857 -16.01 -12.44 -37.47
C PHE A 857 -16.35 -12.70 -35.99
N GLY A 858 -17.08 -11.80 -35.32
CA GLY A 858 -17.56 -11.99 -33.96
C GLY A 858 -16.48 -12.21 -32.89
N THR A 859 -15.23 -11.90 -33.21
CA THR A 859 -14.06 -12.07 -32.33
C THR A 859 -13.09 -10.90 -32.52
N GLY A 860 -12.61 -10.32 -31.43
CA GLY A 860 -11.59 -9.25 -31.44
C GLY A 860 -10.16 -9.79 -31.43
N VAL A 861 -9.17 -8.91 -31.66
CA VAL A 861 -7.73 -9.29 -31.57
C VAL A 861 -7.37 -9.79 -30.17
N LEU A 862 -7.78 -9.07 -29.11
CA LEU A 862 -7.47 -9.45 -27.73
C LEU A 862 -8.06 -10.82 -27.36
N GLU A 863 -9.26 -11.13 -27.82
CA GLU A 863 -9.92 -12.42 -27.59
C GLU A 863 -9.19 -13.56 -28.31
N ALA A 864 -8.77 -13.34 -29.56
CA ALA A 864 -7.98 -14.32 -30.32
C ALA A 864 -6.62 -14.56 -29.68
N GLU A 865 -5.92 -13.49 -29.26
CA GLU A 865 -4.66 -13.58 -28.51
C GLU A 865 -4.84 -14.35 -27.20
N ALA A 866 -5.91 -14.09 -26.44
CA ALA A 866 -6.22 -14.81 -25.21
C ALA A 866 -6.46 -16.30 -25.45
N ALA A 867 -7.19 -16.65 -26.50
CA ALA A 867 -7.45 -18.04 -26.87
C ALA A 867 -6.16 -18.77 -27.28
N PHE A 868 -5.31 -18.17 -28.12
CA PHE A 868 -4.00 -18.74 -28.46
C PHE A 868 -3.10 -18.89 -27.22
N ALA A 869 -3.01 -17.86 -26.38
CA ALA A 869 -2.26 -17.89 -25.11
C ALA A 869 -2.71 -19.05 -24.21
N ALA A 870 -4.02 -19.21 -24.02
CA ALA A 870 -4.59 -20.29 -23.21
C ALA A 870 -4.25 -21.68 -23.77
N TRP A 871 -4.26 -21.85 -25.09
CA TRP A 871 -3.83 -23.10 -25.73
C TRP A 871 -2.34 -23.38 -25.55
N PHE A 872 -1.48 -22.37 -25.71
CA PHE A 872 -0.03 -22.54 -25.52
C PHE A 872 0.31 -22.88 -24.07
N ASP A 873 -0.33 -22.23 -23.09
CA ASP A 873 -0.20 -22.57 -21.67
C ASP A 873 -0.70 -23.99 -21.39
N THR A 874 -1.86 -24.38 -21.94
CA THR A 874 -2.43 -25.73 -21.79
C THR A 874 -1.54 -26.82 -22.41
N LEU A 875 -0.80 -26.49 -23.47
CA LEU A 875 0.11 -27.40 -24.17
C LEU A 875 1.57 -27.29 -23.66
N GLY A 876 1.88 -26.36 -22.77
CA GLY A 876 3.20 -26.19 -22.15
C GLY A 876 4.26 -25.53 -23.04
N PHE A 877 3.85 -24.77 -24.06
CA PHE A 877 4.74 -24.05 -24.96
C PHE A 877 4.90 -22.58 -24.53
N PRO A 878 6.13 -22.12 -24.24
CA PRO A 878 6.39 -20.69 -24.09
C PRO A 878 6.11 -19.94 -25.41
N TYR A 879 5.68 -18.69 -25.30
CA TYR A 879 5.46 -17.79 -26.42
C TYR A 879 5.84 -16.36 -26.03
N ASP A 880 6.27 -15.54 -26.99
CA ASP A 880 6.56 -14.11 -26.83
C ASP A 880 5.66 -13.26 -27.73
N PHE A 881 5.22 -12.11 -27.26
CA PHE A 881 4.55 -11.11 -28.10
C PHE A 881 5.58 -10.24 -28.81
N ILE A 882 5.32 -9.98 -30.10
CA ILE A 882 6.10 -9.05 -30.93
C ILE A 882 5.17 -8.03 -31.58
N ASP A 883 5.64 -6.81 -31.71
CA ASP A 883 4.94 -5.75 -32.42
C ASP A 883 5.53 -5.55 -33.82
N ARG A 884 4.93 -4.63 -34.59
CA ARG A 884 5.42 -4.24 -35.92
C ARG A 884 6.90 -3.89 -35.91
N SER A 885 7.35 -3.09 -34.93
CA SER A 885 8.73 -2.60 -34.84
C SER A 885 9.74 -3.74 -34.72
N ARG A 886 9.45 -4.76 -33.89
CA ARG A 886 10.30 -5.96 -33.76
C ARG A 886 10.21 -6.87 -34.98
N LEU A 887 9.02 -7.05 -35.55
CA LEU A 887 8.80 -7.88 -36.73
C LEU A 887 9.70 -7.43 -37.91
N ILE A 888 9.68 -6.14 -38.23
CA ILE A 888 10.46 -5.59 -39.36
C ILE A 888 11.97 -5.50 -39.06
N ALA A 889 12.36 -5.46 -37.79
CA ALA A 889 13.75 -5.36 -37.36
C ALA A 889 14.47 -6.72 -37.25
N GLY A 890 13.88 -7.80 -37.79
CA GLY A 890 14.47 -9.15 -37.74
C GLY A 890 14.27 -9.87 -36.41
N GLY A 891 13.29 -9.44 -35.61
CA GLY A 891 12.97 -10.03 -34.30
C GLY A 891 12.48 -11.48 -34.34
N LEU A 892 12.34 -12.10 -35.52
CA LEU A 892 11.95 -13.49 -35.69
C LEU A 892 13.10 -14.51 -35.67
N SER A 893 14.34 -14.06 -35.64
CA SER A 893 15.52 -14.95 -35.77
C SER A 893 15.65 -16.03 -34.69
N ALA A 894 15.10 -15.81 -33.49
CA ALA A 894 15.08 -16.77 -32.39
C ALA A 894 13.82 -17.63 -32.34
N HIS A 895 12.83 -17.33 -33.19
CA HIS A 895 11.52 -17.97 -33.19
C HIS A 895 11.43 -19.02 -34.30
N ARG A 896 10.60 -20.05 -34.10
CA ARG A 896 10.31 -21.11 -35.06
C ARG A 896 8.93 -20.98 -35.68
N LEU A 897 8.01 -20.38 -34.95
CA LEU A 897 6.63 -20.18 -35.34
C LEU A 897 6.22 -18.72 -35.12
N LEU A 898 5.54 -18.13 -36.10
CA LEU A 898 4.82 -16.87 -35.97
C LEU A 898 3.31 -17.13 -36.05
N VAL A 899 2.56 -16.59 -35.10
CA VAL A 899 1.10 -16.66 -35.03
C VAL A 899 0.54 -15.28 -35.32
N LEU A 900 -0.52 -15.24 -36.13
CA LEU A 900 -1.18 -14.03 -36.63
C LEU A 900 -2.65 -13.98 -36.16
N PRO A 901 -2.94 -13.69 -34.87
CA PRO A 901 -4.32 -13.65 -34.36
C PRO A 901 -5.07 -12.46 -34.98
N MET A 902 -6.19 -12.74 -35.66
CA MET A 902 -7.07 -11.75 -36.29
C MET A 902 -6.33 -10.63 -37.05
N SER A 903 -5.15 -10.94 -37.62
CA SER A 903 -4.20 -9.96 -38.17
C SER A 903 -4.57 -9.55 -39.61
N ARG A 904 -5.71 -8.86 -39.73
CA ARG A 904 -6.32 -8.49 -41.02
C ARG A 904 -5.71 -7.24 -41.65
N ALA A 905 -5.07 -6.37 -40.87
CA ALA A 905 -4.41 -5.15 -41.32
C ALA A 905 -2.89 -5.31 -41.22
N MET A 906 -2.19 -5.15 -42.35
CA MET A 906 -0.74 -5.34 -42.44
C MET A 906 -0.15 -4.54 -43.62
N ASP A 907 0.99 -3.90 -43.43
CA ASP A 907 1.69 -3.19 -44.50
C ASP A 907 2.64 -4.11 -45.30
N GLU A 908 3.20 -3.59 -46.40
CA GLU A 908 4.09 -4.37 -47.25
C GLU A 908 5.39 -4.77 -46.54
N ALA A 909 5.91 -3.96 -45.63
CA ALA A 909 7.16 -4.25 -44.93
C ALA A 909 6.97 -5.41 -43.93
N GLU A 910 5.85 -5.41 -43.20
CA GLU A 910 5.44 -6.52 -42.36
C GLU A 910 5.26 -7.81 -43.19
N ALA A 911 4.57 -7.73 -44.33
CA ALA A 911 4.37 -8.88 -45.20
C ALA A 911 5.68 -9.43 -45.79
N VAL A 912 6.64 -8.55 -46.13
CA VAL A 912 8.01 -8.94 -46.53
C VAL A 912 8.69 -9.72 -45.40
N ALA A 913 8.64 -9.22 -44.16
CA ALA A 913 9.26 -9.88 -43.02
C ALA A 913 8.65 -11.28 -42.76
N VAL A 914 7.33 -11.42 -42.86
CA VAL A 914 6.64 -12.72 -42.74
C VAL A 914 7.07 -13.69 -43.83
N ARG A 915 7.15 -13.24 -45.10
CA ARG A 915 7.61 -14.09 -46.21
C ARG A 915 9.07 -14.51 -46.03
N GLN A 916 9.93 -13.59 -45.60
CA GLN A 916 11.34 -13.86 -45.34
C GLN A 916 11.49 -14.93 -44.24
N PHE A 917 10.72 -14.82 -43.16
CA PHE A 917 10.74 -15.81 -42.08
C PHE A 917 10.44 -17.23 -42.56
N VAL A 918 9.42 -17.41 -43.40
CA VAL A 918 9.10 -18.72 -44.00
C VAL A 918 10.21 -19.21 -44.94
N GLN A 919 10.82 -18.30 -45.72
CA GLN A 919 11.94 -18.63 -46.60
C GLN A 919 13.20 -19.07 -45.83
N GLU A 920 13.38 -18.55 -44.62
CA GLU A 920 14.47 -18.92 -43.72
C GLU A 920 14.21 -20.21 -42.93
N GLY A 921 12.97 -20.70 -42.95
CA GLY A 921 12.56 -22.00 -42.40
C GLY A 921 11.55 -21.93 -41.27
N GLY A 922 11.05 -20.74 -40.95
CA GLY A 922 9.98 -20.55 -39.97
C GLY A 922 8.63 -21.07 -40.44
N ALA A 923 7.75 -21.34 -39.48
CA ALA A 923 6.35 -21.66 -39.71
C ALA A 923 5.46 -20.43 -39.45
N VAL A 924 4.35 -20.28 -40.18
CA VAL A 924 3.38 -19.20 -39.91
C VAL A 924 1.97 -19.78 -39.79
N ILE A 925 1.26 -19.43 -38.71
CA ILE A 925 -0.15 -19.78 -38.48
C ILE A 925 -1.01 -18.53 -38.46
N ALA A 926 -2.16 -18.57 -39.12
CA ALA A 926 -3.21 -17.56 -39.02
C ALA A 926 -4.56 -18.22 -38.72
N ASP A 927 -5.37 -17.59 -37.88
CA ASP A 927 -6.74 -18.05 -37.57
C ASP A 927 -7.69 -17.75 -38.74
N ILE A 928 -7.73 -16.50 -39.19
CA ILE A 928 -8.47 -16.04 -40.36
C ILE A 928 -7.52 -15.50 -41.44
N PRO A 929 -7.97 -15.35 -42.70
CA PRO A 929 -7.13 -14.86 -43.80
C PRO A 929 -6.45 -13.51 -43.47
N PRO A 930 -5.12 -13.48 -43.24
CA PRO A 930 -4.43 -12.28 -42.75
C PRO A 930 -4.21 -11.26 -43.87
N ALA A 931 -3.82 -10.04 -43.52
CA ALA A 931 -3.41 -9.00 -44.47
C ALA A 931 -4.43 -8.72 -45.61
N GLY A 932 -5.74 -8.77 -45.32
CA GLY A 932 -6.78 -8.39 -46.28
C GLY A 932 -6.87 -6.87 -46.51
N TYR A 933 -6.33 -6.10 -45.57
CA TYR A 933 -6.28 -4.64 -45.58
C TYR A 933 -4.84 -4.19 -45.28
N ASP A 934 -4.48 -2.98 -45.71
CA ASP A 934 -3.28 -2.31 -45.23
C ASP A 934 -3.48 -1.78 -43.78
N VAL A 935 -2.42 -1.20 -43.20
CA VAL A 935 -2.47 -0.62 -41.84
C VAL A 935 -3.40 0.59 -41.71
N HIS A 936 -3.81 1.17 -42.84
CA HIS A 936 -4.78 2.25 -42.91
C HIS A 936 -6.22 1.71 -43.08
N GLY A 937 -6.44 0.40 -43.22
CA GLY A 937 -7.78 -0.15 -43.43
C GLY A 937 -8.27 -0.04 -44.88
N ILE A 938 -7.37 0.14 -45.83
CA ILE A 938 -7.66 0.10 -47.26
C ILE A 938 -7.54 -1.35 -47.73
N PRO A 939 -8.57 -1.92 -48.39
CA PRO A 939 -8.50 -3.28 -48.90
C PRO A 939 -7.38 -3.43 -49.94
N TRP A 940 -6.58 -4.49 -49.82
CA TRP A 940 -5.61 -4.83 -50.86
C TRP A 940 -6.34 -5.37 -52.09
N SER A 941 -5.95 -4.89 -53.29
CA SER A 941 -6.40 -5.49 -54.55
C SER A 941 -5.84 -6.91 -54.73
N ASN A 942 -4.62 -7.13 -54.28
CA ASN A 942 -3.97 -8.42 -54.19
C ASN A 942 -3.33 -8.56 -52.80
N PRO A 943 -4.01 -9.22 -51.84
CA PRO A 943 -3.49 -9.36 -50.47
C PRO A 943 -2.08 -9.99 -50.44
N PRO A 944 -1.12 -9.36 -49.75
CA PRO A 944 0.30 -9.68 -49.90
C PRO A 944 0.72 -11.04 -49.34
N LEU A 945 -0.14 -11.70 -48.55
CA LEU A 945 0.11 -13.02 -47.96
C LEU A 945 -0.73 -14.16 -48.57
N ASP A 946 -1.70 -13.89 -49.44
CA ASP A 946 -2.55 -14.94 -50.02
C ASP A 946 -1.70 -15.97 -50.79
N ALA A 947 -0.77 -15.48 -51.60
CA ALA A 947 0.18 -16.30 -52.34
C ALA A 947 1.19 -17.01 -51.43
N LEU A 948 1.41 -16.57 -50.18
CA LEU A 948 2.23 -17.29 -49.21
C LEU A 948 1.43 -18.47 -48.62
N PHE A 949 0.20 -18.22 -48.16
CA PHE A 949 -0.70 -19.24 -47.61
C PHE A 949 -1.30 -20.19 -48.67
N GLY A 950 -1.11 -19.92 -49.96
CA GLY A 950 -1.65 -20.77 -51.04
C GLY A 950 -3.16 -20.72 -51.12
N ILE A 951 -3.75 -19.53 -50.92
CA ILE A 951 -5.19 -19.31 -50.94
C ILE A 951 -5.60 -18.31 -52.03
N ALA A 952 -6.89 -18.30 -52.35
CA ALA A 952 -7.53 -17.25 -53.13
C ALA A 952 -8.83 -16.81 -52.45
N ARG A 953 -9.14 -15.51 -52.55
CA ARG A 953 -10.36 -14.90 -52.01
C ARG A 953 -11.38 -14.68 -53.13
N ASP A 954 -12.53 -15.35 -53.04
CA ASP A 954 -13.63 -15.22 -53.99
C ASP A 954 -14.53 -14.02 -53.64
N GLY A 955 -13.95 -12.81 -53.74
CA GLY A 955 -14.60 -11.54 -53.39
C GLY A 955 -14.48 -11.17 -51.91
N ALA A 956 -15.30 -10.20 -51.47
CA ALA A 956 -15.28 -9.72 -50.09
C ALA A 956 -15.61 -10.85 -49.09
N PRO A 957 -15.01 -10.86 -47.87
CA PRO A 957 -15.23 -11.93 -46.89
C PRO A 957 -16.70 -12.24 -46.64
N ARG A 958 -17.07 -13.53 -46.54
CA ARG A 958 -18.40 -13.99 -46.11
C ARG A 958 -18.26 -14.78 -44.80
N PRO A 959 -18.28 -14.09 -43.64
CA PRO A 959 -18.27 -14.76 -42.35
C PRO A 959 -19.51 -15.64 -42.17
N MET A 960 -19.30 -16.82 -41.61
CA MET A 960 -20.34 -17.80 -41.32
C MET A 960 -20.07 -18.41 -39.95
N THR A 961 -21.12 -18.60 -39.14
CA THR A 961 -21.00 -19.40 -37.91
C THR A 961 -20.80 -20.86 -38.27
N LEU A 962 -19.70 -21.44 -37.79
CA LEU A 962 -19.37 -22.84 -37.97
C LEU A 962 -20.23 -23.70 -37.02
N ARG A 963 -20.97 -24.67 -37.57
CA ARG A 963 -21.85 -25.58 -36.79
C ARG A 963 -21.26 -26.98 -36.63
N ARG A 964 -20.45 -27.41 -37.60
CA ARG A 964 -19.73 -28.68 -37.59
C ARG A 964 -18.43 -28.51 -38.37
N ALA A 965 -17.39 -29.23 -37.98
CA ALA A 965 -16.15 -29.32 -38.74
C ALA A 965 -15.61 -30.75 -38.75
N ALA A 966 -14.87 -31.09 -39.79
CA ALA A 966 -14.05 -32.29 -39.84
C ALA A 966 -12.62 -31.91 -40.22
N LEU A 967 -11.64 -32.56 -39.61
CA LEU A 967 -10.21 -32.41 -39.87
C LEU A 967 -9.60 -33.80 -40.08
N ASP A 968 -8.95 -34.00 -41.23
CA ASP A 968 -8.39 -35.30 -41.67
C ASP A 968 -9.39 -36.47 -41.47
N ASP A 969 -10.62 -36.29 -41.98
CA ASP A 969 -11.75 -37.22 -41.90
C ASP A 969 -12.25 -37.57 -40.48
N LYS A 970 -11.79 -36.84 -39.46
CA LYS A 970 -12.29 -36.95 -38.08
C LYS A 970 -13.19 -35.76 -37.78
N GLU A 971 -14.37 -36.00 -37.19
CA GLU A 971 -15.16 -34.89 -36.66
C GLU A 971 -14.35 -34.16 -35.60
N LEU A 972 -14.21 -32.85 -35.80
CA LEU A 972 -13.54 -31.96 -34.86
C LEU A 972 -14.66 -31.37 -34.00
N ASP A 973 -14.72 -31.79 -32.74
CA ASP A 973 -15.59 -31.13 -31.78
C ASP A 973 -15.01 -29.76 -31.48
N LEU A 974 -15.45 -28.77 -32.26
CA LEU A 974 -15.08 -27.39 -32.04
C LEU A 974 -15.84 -26.81 -30.83
N PHE A 975 -16.89 -27.46 -30.29
CA PHE A 975 -17.70 -26.95 -29.15
C PHE A 975 -18.56 -27.96 -28.35
N PRO A 976 -18.42 -27.94 -27.01
CA PRO A 976 -19.44 -28.46 -26.09
C PRO A 976 -20.55 -27.42 -25.86
N GLY A 977 -21.63 -27.48 -26.66
CA GLY A 977 -22.99 -27.07 -26.25
C GLY A 977 -23.35 -25.58 -26.00
N ALA A 978 -22.43 -24.62 -25.91
CA ALA A 978 -22.74 -23.18 -25.77
C ALA A 978 -21.62 -22.23 -26.28
N LEU A 979 -21.91 -20.91 -26.29
CA LEU A 979 -21.01 -19.78 -26.66
C LEU A 979 -19.56 -19.93 -26.12
N PRO A 980 -18.53 -19.37 -26.80
CA PRO A 980 -18.59 -18.45 -27.95
C PRO A 980 -18.78 -19.15 -29.32
N ARG A 981 -19.33 -18.42 -30.29
CA ARG A 981 -19.48 -18.90 -31.68
C ARG A 981 -18.15 -18.79 -32.42
N VAL A 982 -17.76 -19.80 -33.19
CA VAL A 982 -16.62 -19.74 -34.12
C VAL A 982 -17.11 -19.37 -35.50
N TYR A 983 -16.35 -18.51 -36.15
CA TYR A 983 -16.66 -17.98 -37.46
C TYR A 983 -15.60 -18.39 -38.47
N THR A 984 -16.00 -18.66 -39.71
CA THR A 984 -15.13 -19.01 -40.85
C THR A 984 -15.45 -18.11 -42.03
N ASP A 985 -14.50 -17.92 -42.96
CA ASP A 985 -14.80 -17.26 -44.24
C ASP A 985 -15.11 -18.29 -45.33
N ALA A 986 -16.37 -18.31 -45.79
CA ALA A 986 -16.86 -19.25 -46.80
C ALA A 986 -16.34 -18.96 -48.23
N ARG A 987 -15.64 -17.84 -48.43
CA ARG A 987 -15.09 -17.41 -49.75
C ARG A 987 -13.62 -17.74 -49.95
N ILE A 988 -13.01 -18.47 -49.02
CA ILE A 988 -11.64 -18.94 -49.17
C ILE A 988 -11.60 -20.22 -49.99
N ARG A 989 -10.71 -20.23 -50.99
CA ARG A 989 -10.45 -21.35 -51.89
C ARG A 989 -8.97 -21.72 -51.84
N GLU A 990 -8.69 -22.98 -52.13
CA GLU A 990 -7.34 -23.49 -52.30
C GLU A 990 -6.72 -22.90 -53.58
N ASN A 991 -5.48 -22.41 -53.46
CA ASN A 991 -4.66 -21.92 -54.55
C ASN A 991 -3.20 -22.31 -54.31
N GLY A 992 -2.97 -23.62 -54.21
CA GLY A 992 -1.66 -24.21 -53.91
C GLY A 992 -1.47 -24.68 -52.47
N ALA A 993 -2.42 -24.41 -51.57
CA ALA A 993 -2.53 -25.09 -50.28
C ALA A 993 -3.38 -26.37 -50.41
N THR A 994 -3.19 -27.27 -49.44
CA THR A 994 -4.03 -28.46 -49.23
C THR A 994 -4.94 -28.22 -48.03
N SER A 995 -6.25 -28.26 -48.24
CA SER A 995 -7.23 -28.19 -47.16
C SER A 995 -7.23 -29.50 -46.38
N ARG A 996 -6.93 -29.43 -45.09
CA ARG A 996 -7.00 -30.61 -44.19
C ARG A 996 -8.39 -30.80 -43.58
N GLY A 997 -9.25 -29.79 -43.64
CA GLY A 997 -10.58 -29.88 -43.06
C GLY A 997 -11.68 -29.18 -43.87
N GLU A 998 -12.90 -29.48 -43.49
CA GLU A 998 -14.11 -28.85 -44.03
C GLU A 998 -15.02 -28.38 -42.89
N GLY A 999 -15.57 -27.17 -43.08
CA GLY A 999 -16.51 -26.55 -42.16
C GLY A 999 -17.90 -26.44 -42.75
N PHE A 1000 -18.92 -26.64 -41.92
CA PHE A 1000 -20.33 -26.59 -42.33
C PHE A 1000 -21.12 -25.60 -41.46
N GLY A 1001 -21.79 -24.65 -42.12
CA GLY A 1001 -22.75 -23.72 -41.52
C GLY A 1001 -23.96 -23.52 -42.45
N ASP A 1002 -24.19 -22.30 -42.92
CA ASP A 1002 -25.13 -22.01 -44.03
C ASP A 1002 -24.51 -22.24 -45.43
N ALA A 1003 -23.19 -22.46 -45.49
CA ALA A 1003 -22.41 -22.83 -46.66
C ALA A 1003 -21.25 -23.78 -46.24
N PRO A 1004 -20.58 -24.47 -47.19
CA PRO A 1004 -19.32 -25.16 -46.91
C PRO A 1004 -18.13 -24.19 -46.92
N SER A 1005 -17.12 -24.41 -46.07
CA SER A 1005 -15.84 -23.70 -46.08
C SER A 1005 -14.65 -24.66 -45.98
N ARG A 1006 -13.50 -24.23 -46.52
CA ARG A 1006 -12.22 -24.94 -46.40
C ARG A 1006 -11.55 -24.53 -45.09
N LEU A 1007 -11.10 -25.50 -44.30
CA LEU A 1007 -10.45 -25.29 -43.02
C LEU A 1007 -9.04 -25.88 -43.04
N TRP A 1008 -8.13 -25.30 -42.23
CA TRP A 1008 -6.76 -25.77 -42.08
C TRP A 1008 -6.04 -25.94 -43.42
N LEU A 1009 -6.02 -24.85 -44.20
CA LEU A 1009 -5.30 -24.76 -45.47
C LEU A 1009 -3.79 -24.76 -45.18
N TYR A 1010 -3.15 -25.88 -45.48
CA TYR A 1010 -1.76 -26.15 -45.19
C TYR A 1010 -0.90 -26.04 -46.45
N ARG A 1011 0.26 -25.40 -46.36
CA ARG A 1011 1.20 -25.29 -47.47
C ARG A 1011 2.64 -25.43 -47.02
N GLU A 1012 3.34 -26.40 -47.60
CA GLU A 1012 4.78 -26.54 -47.45
C GLU A 1012 5.54 -25.60 -48.38
N HIS A 1013 6.64 -25.06 -47.87
CA HIS A 1013 7.64 -24.31 -48.62
C HIS A 1013 8.98 -25.05 -48.57
N ALA A 1014 9.97 -24.57 -49.33
CA ALA A 1014 11.28 -25.23 -49.43
C ALA A 1014 11.98 -25.47 -48.07
N LYS A 1015 11.74 -24.63 -47.07
CA LYS A 1015 12.35 -24.73 -45.73
C LYS A 1015 11.39 -24.61 -44.54
N GLY A 1016 10.17 -24.12 -44.76
CA GLY A 1016 9.18 -23.83 -43.72
C GLY A 1016 7.77 -24.17 -44.20
N PHE A 1017 6.74 -23.79 -43.45
CA PHE A 1017 5.35 -24.01 -43.86
C PHE A 1017 4.43 -22.89 -43.42
N THR A 1018 3.24 -22.82 -44.02
CA THR A 1018 2.16 -21.96 -43.54
C THR A 1018 0.88 -22.77 -43.32
N CYS A 1019 0.08 -22.35 -42.34
CA CYS A 1019 -1.23 -22.94 -42.09
C CYS A 1019 -2.24 -21.84 -41.76
N LEU A 1020 -3.28 -21.74 -42.58
CA LEU A 1020 -4.45 -20.90 -42.29
C LEU A 1020 -5.58 -21.81 -41.77
N PHE A 1021 -6.01 -21.60 -40.53
CA PHE A 1021 -7.16 -22.33 -40.00
C PHE A 1021 -8.44 -22.01 -40.75
N ASN A 1022 -8.58 -20.75 -41.18
CA ASN A 1022 -9.79 -20.16 -41.75
C ASN A 1022 -10.99 -20.25 -40.81
N HIS A 1023 -10.75 -20.13 -39.51
CA HIS A 1023 -11.79 -19.93 -38.53
C HIS A 1023 -11.25 -19.24 -37.28
N THR A 1024 -12.10 -18.51 -36.56
CA THR A 1024 -11.72 -17.94 -35.26
C THR A 1024 -11.43 -19.04 -34.25
N ILE A 1025 -10.60 -18.75 -33.26
CA ILE A 1025 -10.18 -19.74 -32.25
C ILE A 1025 -10.97 -19.53 -30.96
N ALA A 1026 -11.47 -20.62 -30.37
CA ALA A 1026 -12.07 -20.62 -29.04
C ALA A 1026 -11.01 -21.03 -27.99
N PRO A 1027 -11.11 -20.55 -26.74
CA PRO A 1027 -10.24 -21.02 -25.66
C PRO A 1027 -10.49 -22.51 -25.34
N PRO A 1028 -9.51 -23.22 -24.75
CA PRO A 1028 -9.66 -24.62 -24.37
C PRO A 1028 -10.81 -24.82 -23.35
N ASN A 1029 -11.57 -25.91 -23.49
CA ASN A 1029 -12.59 -26.28 -22.50
C ASN A 1029 -11.92 -26.89 -21.25
N PRO A 1030 -12.05 -26.28 -20.06
CA PRO A 1030 -11.43 -26.79 -18.84
C PRO A 1030 -11.90 -28.19 -18.43
N GLY A 1031 -13.10 -28.62 -18.85
CA GLY A 1031 -13.70 -29.91 -18.48
C GLY A 1031 -13.54 -31.03 -19.50
N ALA A 1032 -12.96 -30.77 -20.68
CA ALA A 1032 -12.81 -31.79 -21.72
C ALA A 1032 -11.72 -32.81 -21.37
N THR A 1033 -11.98 -34.11 -21.56
CA THR A 1033 -10.93 -35.13 -21.39
C THR A 1033 -9.92 -35.07 -22.55
N LYS A 1034 -8.71 -35.58 -22.34
CA LYS A 1034 -7.65 -35.62 -23.38
C LYS A 1034 -8.05 -36.38 -24.64
N GLU A 1035 -8.96 -37.33 -24.52
CA GLU A 1035 -9.40 -38.22 -25.59
C GLU A 1035 -10.55 -37.59 -26.42
N GLU A 1036 -11.24 -36.58 -25.86
CA GLU A 1036 -12.38 -35.89 -26.47
C GLU A 1036 -11.99 -34.58 -27.19
N ASP A 1037 -10.76 -34.09 -27.02
CA ASP A 1037 -10.31 -32.79 -27.54
C ASP A 1037 -9.46 -32.93 -28.82
N GLY A 1038 -10.14 -33.01 -29.97
CA GLY A 1038 -9.49 -33.09 -31.28
C GLY A 1038 -8.63 -31.86 -31.63
N TRP A 1039 -8.96 -30.69 -31.08
CA TRP A 1039 -8.20 -29.45 -31.30
C TRP A 1039 -6.83 -29.51 -30.64
N ARG A 1040 -6.79 -29.96 -29.39
CA ARG A 1040 -5.55 -30.14 -28.63
C ARG A 1040 -4.52 -30.98 -29.38
N ASN A 1041 -4.95 -32.10 -29.95
CA ASN A 1041 -4.05 -33.01 -30.67
C ASN A 1041 -3.56 -32.38 -31.98
N ALA A 1042 -4.46 -31.82 -32.79
CA ALA A 1042 -4.12 -31.20 -34.06
C ALA A 1042 -3.17 -30.01 -33.90
N LEU A 1043 -3.45 -29.12 -32.94
CA LEU A 1043 -2.56 -27.98 -32.65
C LEU A 1043 -1.22 -28.46 -32.09
N GLY A 1044 -1.21 -29.45 -31.18
CA GLY A 1044 0.02 -30.03 -30.64
C GLY A 1044 0.93 -30.63 -31.71
N GLU A 1045 0.36 -31.37 -32.67
CA GLU A 1045 1.10 -31.91 -33.83
C GLU A 1045 1.68 -30.80 -34.70
N LEU A 1046 0.90 -29.75 -34.97
CA LEU A 1046 1.33 -28.61 -35.78
C LEU A 1046 2.48 -27.84 -35.12
N LEU A 1047 2.43 -27.64 -33.79
CA LEU A 1047 3.50 -27.01 -33.02
C LEU A 1047 4.78 -27.85 -33.03
N GLN A 1048 4.66 -29.17 -32.90
CA GLN A 1048 5.81 -30.08 -33.01
C GLN A 1048 6.40 -30.10 -34.43
N GLN A 1049 5.55 -30.04 -35.46
CA GLN A 1049 5.99 -29.95 -36.85
C GLN A 1049 6.73 -28.64 -37.14
N ALA A 1050 6.33 -27.52 -36.51
CA ALA A 1050 7.09 -26.27 -36.50
C ALA A 1050 8.41 -26.37 -35.73
N GLY A 1051 8.66 -27.48 -35.04
CA GLY A 1051 9.84 -27.71 -34.22
C GLY A 1051 9.80 -26.92 -32.91
N CYS A 1052 8.66 -26.38 -32.48
CA CYS A 1052 8.53 -25.70 -31.20
C CYS A 1052 8.78 -26.68 -30.04
N ARG A 1053 9.45 -26.20 -28.99
CA ARG A 1053 9.78 -27.00 -27.81
C ARG A 1053 9.00 -26.54 -26.60
N THR A 1054 8.60 -27.48 -25.76
CA THR A 1054 7.95 -27.18 -24.49
C THR A 1054 8.93 -26.54 -23.49
N ALA A 1055 8.42 -25.87 -22.46
CA ALA A 1055 9.24 -25.22 -21.44
C ALA A 1055 10.16 -26.21 -20.67
N LEU A 1056 9.84 -27.51 -20.72
CA LEU A 1056 10.56 -28.57 -20.00
C LEU A 1056 11.61 -29.27 -20.86
N GLU A 1057 11.64 -29.06 -22.17
CA GLU A 1057 12.67 -29.64 -23.03
C GLU A 1057 14.04 -28.97 -22.82
N PRO A 1058 15.16 -29.72 -22.91
CA PRO A 1058 15.25 -31.12 -23.31
C PRO A 1058 15.09 -32.14 -22.16
N TYR A 1059 14.66 -31.73 -20.97
CA TYR A 1059 14.60 -32.63 -19.81
C TYR A 1059 13.49 -33.69 -19.94
N VAL A 1060 12.28 -33.27 -20.30
CA VAL A 1060 11.13 -34.17 -20.47
C VAL A 1060 10.11 -33.56 -21.41
N THR A 1061 9.40 -34.41 -22.16
CA THR A 1061 8.33 -34.00 -23.10
C THR A 1061 6.93 -34.13 -22.49
N THR A 1062 6.81 -34.73 -21.30
CA THR A 1062 5.55 -34.83 -20.57
C THR A 1062 5.13 -33.45 -20.07
N LEU A 1063 3.88 -33.09 -20.33
CA LEU A 1063 3.27 -31.84 -19.87
C LEU A 1063 3.08 -31.82 -18.34
N PHE A 1064 3.52 -30.74 -17.71
CA PHE A 1064 3.25 -30.47 -16.30
C PHE A 1064 1.84 -29.88 -16.13
N PRO A 1065 1.02 -30.33 -15.16
CA PRO A 1065 -0.32 -29.79 -14.90
C PRO A 1065 -0.24 -28.44 -14.17
N GLY A 1066 0.17 -27.41 -14.90
CA GLY A 1066 0.38 -26.04 -14.42
C GLY A 1066 1.38 -25.29 -15.30
N HIS A 1067 1.90 -24.17 -14.79
CA HIS A 1067 2.88 -23.36 -15.50
C HIS A 1067 4.31 -23.84 -15.23
N ALA A 1068 5.11 -23.98 -16.28
CA ALA A 1068 6.54 -24.29 -16.19
C ALA A 1068 7.38 -23.21 -16.88
N ALA A 1069 8.48 -22.80 -16.26
CA ALA A 1069 9.39 -21.80 -16.81
C ALA A 1069 10.85 -22.13 -16.51
N ARG A 1070 11.75 -21.73 -17.43
CA ARG A 1070 13.20 -21.85 -17.29
C ARG A 1070 13.85 -20.47 -17.25
N PHE A 1071 14.86 -20.32 -16.41
CA PHE A 1071 15.64 -19.09 -16.30
C PHE A 1071 17.13 -19.40 -16.21
N GLN A 1072 17.96 -18.45 -16.62
CA GLN A 1072 19.41 -18.52 -16.51
C GLN A 1072 19.92 -17.36 -15.64
N PHE A 1073 20.59 -17.69 -14.53
CA PHE A 1073 21.25 -16.71 -13.67
C PHE A 1073 22.73 -17.08 -13.51
N GLY A 1074 23.60 -16.40 -14.25
CA GLY A 1074 24.99 -16.82 -14.41
C GLY A 1074 25.05 -18.23 -14.99
N GLU A 1075 25.63 -19.15 -14.23
CA GLU A 1075 25.82 -20.56 -14.53
C GLU A 1075 24.70 -21.44 -13.98
N ALA A 1076 23.79 -20.88 -13.17
CA ALA A 1076 22.63 -21.58 -12.65
C ALA A 1076 21.49 -21.57 -13.67
N GLU A 1077 21.07 -22.77 -14.10
CA GLU A 1077 19.80 -22.94 -14.80
C GLU A 1077 18.70 -23.23 -13.79
N ILE A 1078 17.62 -22.45 -13.80
CA ILE A 1078 16.53 -22.53 -12.85
C ILE A 1078 15.29 -23.05 -13.54
N LEU A 1079 14.69 -24.10 -12.98
CA LEU A 1079 13.41 -24.66 -13.40
C LEU A 1079 12.34 -24.33 -12.34
N ALA A 1080 11.28 -23.64 -12.76
CA ALA A 1080 10.11 -23.33 -11.94
C ALA A 1080 8.90 -24.16 -12.41
N LEU A 1081 8.18 -24.77 -11.47
CA LEU A 1081 6.96 -25.53 -11.69
C LEU A 1081 5.86 -25.01 -10.75
N LEU A 1082 4.90 -24.26 -11.29
CA LEU A 1082 3.79 -23.66 -10.56
C LEU A 1082 2.50 -24.40 -10.90
N ALA A 1083 1.99 -25.20 -9.95
CA ALA A 1083 0.75 -25.95 -10.11
C ALA A 1083 -0.44 -25.02 -10.41
N ASP A 1084 -1.33 -25.46 -11.30
CA ASP A 1084 -2.58 -24.76 -11.58
C ASP A 1084 -3.44 -24.70 -10.30
N PRO A 1085 -3.97 -23.53 -9.90
CA PRO A 1085 -4.80 -23.36 -8.71
C PRO A 1085 -6.21 -23.97 -8.86
N GLY A 1086 -6.65 -24.33 -10.06
CA GLY A 1086 -7.95 -24.94 -10.36
C GLY A 1086 -8.01 -26.46 -10.22
N LEU A 1087 -6.91 -27.13 -9.86
CA LEU A 1087 -6.91 -28.58 -9.65
C LEU A 1087 -7.66 -28.93 -8.35
N GLU A 1088 -8.55 -29.94 -8.38
CA GLU A 1088 -9.46 -30.39 -7.28
C GLU A 1088 -8.73 -30.88 -5.99
N ASP A 1089 -7.90 -30.06 -5.35
CA ASP A 1089 -7.08 -30.39 -4.16
C ASP A 1089 -6.28 -31.70 -4.25
N ARG A 1090 -6.09 -32.24 -5.46
CA ARG A 1090 -5.31 -33.44 -5.69
C ARG A 1090 -3.83 -33.07 -5.67
N ALA A 1091 -3.05 -33.76 -4.83
CA ALA A 1091 -1.60 -33.59 -4.83
C ALA A 1091 -1.01 -34.06 -6.17
N ILE A 1092 -0.40 -33.15 -6.92
CA ILE A 1092 0.36 -33.44 -8.15
C ILE A 1092 1.63 -34.19 -7.74
N LYS A 1093 1.83 -35.38 -8.27
CA LYS A 1093 3.08 -36.14 -8.15
C LYS A 1093 3.85 -36.03 -9.46
N TRP A 1094 4.97 -35.33 -9.45
CA TRP A 1094 5.77 -35.08 -10.65
C TRP A 1094 7.18 -35.63 -10.53
N ARG A 1095 7.63 -36.45 -11.48
CA ARG A 1095 8.99 -36.98 -11.50
C ARG A 1095 9.95 -35.94 -12.05
N LEU A 1096 11.02 -35.66 -11.30
CA LEU A 1096 11.97 -34.63 -11.68
C LEU A 1096 12.78 -35.05 -12.92
N PRO A 1097 12.92 -34.18 -13.94
CA PRO A 1097 13.42 -34.60 -15.24
C PRO A 1097 14.94 -34.39 -15.42
N PHE A 1098 15.68 -34.22 -14.32
CA PHE A 1098 17.10 -33.87 -14.37
C PHE A 1098 18.02 -35.06 -14.70
N PRO A 1099 19.16 -34.83 -15.39
CA PRO A 1099 20.15 -35.87 -15.65
C PRO A 1099 20.76 -36.47 -14.37
N LYS A 1100 21.20 -37.74 -14.44
CA LYS A 1100 21.69 -38.51 -13.28
C LYS A 1100 22.86 -37.87 -12.52
N ARG A 1101 23.73 -37.11 -13.19
CA ARG A 1101 24.97 -36.54 -12.62
C ARG A 1101 24.89 -35.04 -12.31
N SER A 1102 23.77 -34.39 -12.59
CA SER A 1102 23.58 -32.96 -12.35
C SER A 1102 23.62 -32.62 -10.86
N ARG A 1103 24.15 -31.43 -10.52
CA ARG A 1103 24.03 -30.86 -9.16
C ARG A 1103 22.77 -30.01 -9.13
N VAL A 1104 21.74 -30.54 -8.48
CA VAL A 1104 20.41 -29.93 -8.46
C VAL A 1104 20.05 -29.55 -7.04
N TYR A 1105 19.70 -28.30 -6.84
CA TYR A 1105 19.29 -27.73 -5.56
C TYR A 1105 17.80 -27.44 -5.57
N ASP A 1106 17.08 -27.83 -4.53
CA ASP A 1106 15.74 -27.31 -4.26
C ASP A 1106 15.91 -25.93 -3.61
N MET A 1107 15.51 -24.88 -4.33
CA MET A 1107 15.71 -23.49 -3.90
C MET A 1107 14.72 -23.08 -2.80
N ILE A 1108 13.56 -23.73 -2.71
CA ILE A 1108 12.57 -23.45 -1.66
C ILE A 1108 13.06 -24.04 -0.34
N GLN A 1109 13.52 -25.30 -0.38
CA GLN A 1109 14.05 -25.98 0.81
C GLN A 1109 15.51 -25.62 1.12
N GLY A 1110 16.26 -25.12 0.15
CA GLY A 1110 17.69 -24.82 0.28
C GLY A 1110 18.56 -26.07 0.43
N THR A 1111 18.26 -27.16 -0.31
CA THR A 1111 18.98 -28.44 -0.16
C THR A 1111 19.44 -29.04 -1.47
N LEU A 1112 20.60 -29.71 -1.45
CA LEU A 1112 21.11 -30.47 -2.60
C LEU A 1112 20.35 -31.80 -2.73
N LEU A 1113 19.73 -32.04 -3.88
CA LEU A 1113 19.00 -33.27 -4.17
C LEU A 1113 19.94 -34.45 -4.41
N ARG A 1114 19.79 -35.52 -3.61
CA ARG A 1114 20.45 -36.80 -3.87
C ARG A 1114 19.75 -37.52 -5.01
N ARG A 1115 20.52 -37.98 -6.02
CA ARG A 1115 20.03 -38.76 -7.18
C ARG A 1115 18.80 -38.11 -7.86
N PRO A 1116 18.93 -36.90 -8.40
CA PRO A 1116 17.79 -36.07 -8.82
C PRO A 1116 16.84 -36.76 -9.82
N ALA A 1117 17.36 -37.57 -10.75
CA ALA A 1117 16.58 -38.37 -11.71
C ALA A 1117 15.61 -39.43 -11.09
N ARG A 1118 15.72 -39.70 -9.78
CA ARG A 1118 14.85 -40.63 -9.03
C ARG A 1118 13.89 -39.94 -8.08
N ASN A 1119 13.95 -38.61 -7.96
CA ASN A 1119 13.10 -37.86 -7.05
C ASN A 1119 11.74 -37.54 -7.70
N THR A 1120 10.74 -37.42 -6.85
CA THR A 1120 9.38 -37.01 -7.20
C THR A 1120 8.99 -35.87 -6.28
N VAL A 1121 8.57 -34.74 -6.87
CA VAL A 1121 8.01 -33.62 -6.10
C VAL A 1121 6.50 -33.82 -5.94
N ARG A 1122 5.97 -33.40 -4.79
CA ARG A 1122 4.54 -33.39 -4.50
C ARG A 1122 4.09 -31.95 -4.31
N LEU A 1123 3.19 -31.48 -5.16
CA LEU A 1123 2.64 -30.13 -5.12
C LEU A 1123 1.14 -30.18 -4.84
N ARG A 1124 0.68 -29.33 -3.92
CA ARG A 1124 -0.75 -29.00 -3.81
C ARG A 1124 -1.17 -28.08 -4.96
N SER A 1125 -2.48 -27.93 -5.15
CA SER A 1125 -3.03 -26.88 -6.02
C SER A 1125 -2.41 -25.51 -5.68
N GLY A 1126 -2.04 -24.73 -6.69
CA GLY A 1126 -1.36 -23.44 -6.52
C GLY A 1126 0.08 -23.49 -5.93
N GLY A 1127 0.63 -24.68 -5.66
CA GLY A 1127 1.97 -24.85 -5.09
C GLY A 1127 3.11 -24.67 -6.10
N ILE A 1128 4.28 -24.23 -5.62
CA ILE A 1128 5.50 -24.01 -6.41
C ILE A 1128 6.57 -25.06 -6.08
N ALA A 1129 7.33 -25.48 -7.09
CA ALA A 1129 8.66 -26.05 -6.94
C ALA A 1129 9.69 -25.23 -7.74
N LEU A 1130 10.86 -24.99 -7.16
CA LEU A 1130 11.93 -24.24 -7.80
C LEU A 1130 13.26 -24.99 -7.63
N PHE A 1131 13.91 -25.31 -8.74
CA PHE A 1131 15.15 -26.07 -8.76
C PHE A 1131 16.24 -25.32 -9.51
N ALA A 1132 17.46 -25.28 -8.95
CA ALA A 1132 18.63 -24.77 -9.64
C ALA A 1132 19.58 -25.92 -10.02
N VAL A 1133 20.05 -25.91 -11.27
CA VAL A 1133 21.08 -26.83 -11.79
C VAL A 1133 22.37 -26.05 -11.94
N LEU A 1134 23.43 -26.51 -11.25
CA LEU A 1134 24.76 -25.90 -11.27
C LEU A 1134 25.82 -26.87 -11.82
N PRO A 1135 26.90 -26.37 -12.44
CA PRO A 1135 28.01 -27.20 -12.90
C PRO A 1135 28.95 -27.64 -11.76
N TYR A 1136 28.85 -27.04 -10.58
CA TYR A 1136 29.66 -27.31 -9.39
C TYR A 1136 28.78 -27.46 -8.14
N ALA A 1137 29.38 -27.89 -7.03
CA ALA A 1137 28.72 -27.91 -5.72
C ALA A 1137 29.27 -26.82 -4.81
N VAL A 1138 28.38 -26.03 -4.20
CA VAL A 1138 28.76 -25.07 -3.14
C VAL A 1138 29.01 -25.84 -1.84
N LYS A 1139 30.15 -25.57 -1.19
CA LYS A 1139 30.59 -26.21 0.07
C LYS A 1139 30.43 -25.31 1.29
N GLY A 1140 30.46 -24.00 1.10
CA GLY A 1140 30.34 -23.04 2.19
C GLY A 1140 30.47 -21.60 1.71
N ILE A 1141 30.30 -20.68 2.66
CA ILE A 1141 30.50 -19.24 2.45
C ILE A 1141 31.53 -18.79 3.49
N SER A 1142 32.66 -18.22 3.07
CA SER A 1142 33.59 -17.58 4.00
C SER A 1142 33.11 -16.15 4.26
N ILE A 1143 32.93 -15.77 5.53
CA ILE A 1143 32.54 -14.42 5.94
C ILE A 1143 33.72 -13.77 6.64
N VAL A 1144 34.02 -12.52 6.27
CA VAL A 1144 35.04 -11.68 6.88
C VAL A 1144 34.34 -10.42 7.40
N ALA A 1145 34.34 -10.27 8.72
CA ALA A 1145 33.83 -9.09 9.42
C ALA A 1145 34.66 -8.88 10.71
N PRO A 1146 34.70 -7.68 11.30
CA PRO A 1146 35.35 -7.47 12.58
C PRO A 1146 34.64 -8.26 13.70
N GLU A 1147 35.40 -8.85 14.62
CA GLU A 1147 34.85 -9.58 15.78
C GLU A 1147 34.10 -8.65 16.76
N ARG A 1148 34.52 -7.38 16.81
CA ARG A 1148 33.95 -6.34 17.65
C ARG A 1148 33.71 -5.07 16.86
N VAL A 1149 32.59 -4.41 17.07
CA VAL A 1149 32.25 -3.12 16.45
C VAL A 1149 31.53 -2.24 17.48
N ALA A 1150 31.86 -0.96 17.54
CA ALA A 1150 31.15 -0.02 18.39
C ALA A 1150 29.80 0.37 17.75
N ALA A 1151 28.77 0.54 18.58
CA ALA A 1151 27.53 1.20 18.17
C ALA A 1151 27.81 2.56 17.49
N GLY A 1152 27.00 2.94 16.51
CA GLY A 1152 27.20 4.14 15.68
C GLY A 1152 28.23 4.01 14.57
N ARG A 1153 28.87 2.85 14.39
CA ARG A 1153 29.87 2.61 13.33
C ARG A 1153 29.34 1.68 12.23
N ARG A 1154 30.00 1.72 11.06
CA ARG A 1154 29.75 0.79 9.95
C ARG A 1154 30.34 -0.59 10.28
N LEU A 1155 29.49 -1.62 10.31
CA LEU A 1155 29.93 -3.02 10.31
C LEU A 1155 30.23 -3.43 8.86
N ASN A 1156 31.51 -3.43 8.49
CA ASN A 1156 31.95 -3.86 7.16
C ASN A 1156 31.99 -5.39 7.07
N VAL A 1157 31.45 -5.93 5.99
CA VAL A 1157 31.33 -7.37 5.74
C VAL A 1157 31.78 -7.67 4.32
N ALA A 1158 32.66 -8.65 4.18
CA ALA A 1158 32.97 -9.29 2.90
C ALA A 1158 32.70 -10.79 2.99
N PHE A 1159 32.34 -11.41 1.87
CA PHE A 1159 32.14 -12.86 1.83
C PHE A 1159 32.43 -13.44 0.45
N SER A 1160 32.76 -14.73 0.44
CA SER A 1160 33.11 -15.49 -0.77
C SER A 1160 32.45 -16.86 -0.76
N ILE A 1161 31.82 -17.22 -1.88
CA ILE A 1161 31.29 -18.56 -2.14
C ILE A 1161 32.46 -19.54 -2.35
N ARG A 1162 32.41 -20.68 -1.67
CA ARG A 1162 33.40 -21.76 -1.80
C ARG A 1162 32.76 -22.95 -2.51
N THR A 1163 33.38 -23.41 -3.59
CA THR A 1163 32.88 -24.50 -4.43
C THR A 1163 33.84 -25.69 -4.43
N ASP A 1164 33.34 -26.82 -4.90
CA ASP A 1164 34.10 -28.03 -5.18
C ASP A 1164 34.17 -28.26 -6.69
N GLY A 1165 35.39 -28.36 -7.22
CA GLY A 1165 35.66 -28.40 -8.66
C GLY A 1165 35.90 -27.02 -9.25
N ALA A 1166 34.97 -26.54 -10.09
CA ALA A 1166 35.09 -25.28 -10.81
C ALA A 1166 34.94 -24.04 -9.90
N LEU A 1167 35.47 -22.89 -10.35
CA LEU A 1167 35.31 -21.62 -9.67
C LEU A 1167 33.83 -21.22 -9.55
N PRO A 1168 33.43 -20.51 -8.48
CA PRO A 1168 32.09 -19.98 -8.36
C PRO A 1168 31.82 -18.95 -9.46
N GLY A 1169 30.64 -19.05 -10.04
CA GLY A 1169 30.11 -18.08 -10.98
C GLY A 1169 29.26 -17.02 -10.28
N ARG A 1170 28.20 -16.58 -10.96
CA ARG A 1170 27.27 -15.58 -10.41
C ARG A 1170 26.37 -16.18 -9.33
N HIS A 1171 26.36 -15.60 -8.14
CA HIS A 1171 25.48 -15.98 -7.03
C HIS A 1171 24.71 -14.79 -6.46
N LEU A 1172 23.64 -15.05 -5.70
CA LEU A 1172 22.91 -14.04 -4.93
C LEU A 1172 22.96 -14.46 -3.45
N VAL A 1173 23.53 -13.60 -2.60
CA VAL A 1173 23.64 -13.85 -1.16
C VAL A 1173 22.69 -12.93 -0.41
N ARG A 1174 21.86 -13.52 0.45
CA ARG A 1174 21.06 -12.83 1.46
C ARG A 1174 21.93 -12.64 2.70
N LEU A 1175 22.19 -11.39 3.08
CA LEU A 1175 22.89 -11.05 4.31
C LEU A 1175 21.90 -10.50 5.34
N GLU A 1176 21.96 -11.04 6.56
CA GLU A 1176 21.07 -10.70 7.67
C GLU A 1176 21.86 -10.54 8.96
N LEU A 1177 21.45 -9.58 9.79
CA LEU A 1177 21.93 -9.42 11.16
C LEU A 1177 20.82 -9.86 12.09
N LEU A 1178 21.09 -10.87 12.91
CA LEU A 1178 20.17 -11.39 13.90
C LEU A 1178 20.58 -10.88 15.28
N ASP A 1179 19.59 -10.47 16.07
CA ASP A 1179 19.80 -10.04 17.45
C ASP A 1179 20.09 -11.23 18.39
N ALA A 1180 20.21 -10.94 19.69
CA ALA A 1180 20.52 -11.95 20.70
C ALA A 1180 19.43 -13.03 20.84
N ASP A 1181 18.19 -12.73 20.46
CA ASP A 1181 17.06 -13.67 20.48
C ASP A 1181 16.95 -14.47 19.16
N GLY A 1182 17.84 -14.21 18.20
CA GLY A 1182 17.84 -14.84 16.88
C GLY A 1182 16.80 -14.25 15.92
N ALA A 1183 16.24 -13.09 16.24
CA ALA A 1183 15.33 -12.39 15.33
C ALA A 1183 16.13 -11.56 14.31
N ALA A 1184 15.83 -11.72 13.02
CA ALA A 1184 16.47 -10.93 11.98
C ALA A 1184 16.00 -9.47 12.04
N LEU A 1185 16.94 -8.52 11.95
CA LEU A 1185 16.67 -7.09 11.85
C LEU A 1185 16.38 -6.70 10.39
N PRO A 1186 15.11 -6.46 9.99
CA PRO A 1186 14.76 -6.36 8.57
C PRO A 1186 15.40 -5.16 7.86
N HIS A 1187 15.61 -4.06 8.59
CA HIS A 1187 16.23 -2.84 8.05
C HIS A 1187 17.69 -3.04 7.61
N TYR A 1188 18.41 -4.00 8.21
CA TYR A 1188 19.79 -4.39 7.85
C TYR A 1188 19.87 -5.48 6.78
N SER A 1189 18.76 -6.16 6.48
CA SER A 1189 18.76 -7.27 5.54
C SER A 1189 18.96 -6.80 4.10
N ARG A 1190 19.83 -7.47 3.33
CA ARG A 1190 20.15 -7.12 1.95
C ARG A 1190 20.38 -8.34 1.06
N ASN A 1191 19.99 -8.22 -0.20
CA ASN A 1191 20.36 -9.15 -1.26
C ASN A 1191 21.57 -8.58 -2.01
N ILE A 1192 22.63 -9.38 -2.16
CA ILE A 1192 23.87 -8.96 -2.80
C ILE A 1192 24.16 -9.89 -3.97
N VAL A 1193 24.34 -9.31 -5.15
CA VAL A 1193 24.80 -10.03 -6.33
C VAL A 1193 26.32 -10.19 -6.24
N CYS A 1194 26.78 -11.43 -6.30
CA CYS A 1194 28.19 -11.80 -6.32
C CYS A 1194 28.54 -12.26 -7.73
N GLU A 1195 29.07 -11.37 -8.58
CA GLU A 1195 29.29 -11.67 -10.00
C GLU A 1195 30.26 -12.83 -10.23
N THR A 1196 31.23 -13.03 -9.33
CA THR A 1196 32.26 -14.07 -9.39
C THR A 1196 32.36 -14.87 -8.09
N GLY A 1197 31.25 -14.94 -7.34
CA GLY A 1197 31.19 -15.58 -6.02
C GLY A 1197 31.68 -14.72 -4.85
N ASP A 1198 32.27 -13.55 -5.10
CA ASP A 1198 32.67 -12.58 -4.06
C ASP A 1198 31.67 -11.43 -3.92
N GLY A 1199 31.46 -10.96 -2.69
CA GLY A 1199 30.59 -9.82 -2.37
C GLY A 1199 31.06 -9.06 -1.12
N ALA A 1200 30.68 -7.79 -1.03
CA ALA A 1200 30.95 -6.94 0.13
C ALA A 1200 29.83 -5.92 0.36
N MET A 1201 29.61 -5.57 1.63
CA MET A 1201 28.71 -4.48 2.03
C MET A 1201 29.07 -3.95 3.42
N TYR A 1202 28.31 -2.97 3.90
CA TYR A 1202 28.36 -2.55 5.29
C TYR A 1202 26.95 -2.35 5.87
N MET A 1203 26.83 -2.45 7.19
CA MET A 1203 25.62 -2.13 7.94
C MET A 1203 25.87 -0.92 8.84
N PRO A 1204 25.10 0.17 8.74
CA PRO A 1204 25.27 1.33 9.61
C PRO A 1204 24.59 1.10 10.96
N LEU A 1205 25.34 0.66 11.96
CA LEU A 1205 24.79 0.42 13.29
C LEU A 1205 24.36 1.74 13.94
N ALA A 1206 23.21 1.74 14.63
CA ALA A 1206 22.74 2.94 15.31
C ALA A 1206 23.67 3.31 16.48
N ILE A 1207 23.72 4.59 16.87
CA ILE A 1207 24.48 5.05 18.05
C ILE A 1207 23.93 4.39 19.32
N ASN A 1208 22.63 4.16 19.35
CA ASN A 1208 21.93 3.43 20.41
C ASN A 1208 21.72 1.95 20.09
N GLU A 1209 22.53 1.31 19.23
CA GLU A 1209 22.43 -0.14 18.99
C GLU A 1209 22.58 -0.91 20.32
N VAL A 1210 21.80 -1.98 20.53
CA VAL A 1210 21.84 -2.73 21.80
C VAL A 1210 23.23 -3.38 21.93
N PRO A 1211 23.99 -3.13 23.02
CA PRO A 1211 25.25 -3.86 23.21
C PRO A 1211 24.97 -5.35 23.41
N GLY A 1212 25.68 -6.21 22.69
CA GLY A 1212 25.39 -7.63 22.72
C GLY A 1212 26.09 -8.43 21.63
N ARG A 1213 25.85 -9.74 21.66
CA ARG A 1213 26.32 -10.65 20.61
C ARG A 1213 25.24 -10.77 19.55
N TYR A 1214 25.58 -10.38 18.33
CA TYR A 1214 24.74 -10.53 17.16
C TYR A 1214 25.28 -11.65 16.29
N GLN A 1215 24.39 -12.30 15.55
CA GLN A 1215 24.77 -13.29 14.55
C GLN A 1215 24.64 -12.67 13.16
N LEU A 1216 25.75 -12.61 12.44
CA LEU A 1216 25.78 -12.19 11.04
C LEU A 1216 25.65 -13.44 10.17
N ARG A 1217 24.53 -13.56 9.45
CA ARG A 1217 24.22 -14.72 8.60
C ARG A 1217 24.29 -14.34 7.13
N ALA A 1218 25.07 -15.09 6.35
CA ALA A 1218 25.09 -15.02 4.90
C ALA A 1218 24.55 -16.33 4.32
N ARG A 1219 23.55 -16.25 3.44
CA ARG A 1219 22.91 -17.41 2.80
C ARG A 1219 22.92 -17.25 1.28
N ASP A 1220 23.48 -18.22 0.57
CA ASP A 1220 23.38 -18.30 -0.89
C ASP A 1220 21.96 -18.73 -1.28
N VAL A 1221 21.24 -17.84 -1.95
CA VAL A 1221 19.82 -18.02 -2.31
C VAL A 1221 19.63 -19.17 -3.30
N ILE A 1222 20.64 -19.49 -4.12
CA ILE A 1222 20.57 -20.56 -5.12
C ILE A 1222 20.61 -21.94 -4.45
N THR A 1223 21.53 -22.13 -3.50
CA THR A 1223 21.83 -23.45 -2.94
C THR A 1223 21.27 -23.68 -1.55
N GLY A 1224 20.90 -22.60 -0.85
CA GLY A 1224 20.54 -22.61 0.56
C GLY A 1224 21.72 -22.74 1.52
N VAL A 1225 22.95 -22.91 1.01
CA VAL A 1225 24.16 -22.97 1.84
C VAL A 1225 24.31 -21.64 2.57
N GLU A 1226 24.48 -21.72 3.87
CA GLU A 1226 24.68 -20.56 4.72
C GLU A 1226 25.89 -20.73 5.62
N ASN A 1227 26.41 -19.60 6.08
CA ASN A 1227 27.35 -19.54 7.18
C ASN A 1227 26.96 -18.38 8.09
N SER A 1228 27.40 -18.44 9.33
CA SER A 1228 27.21 -17.35 10.28
C SER A 1228 28.42 -17.18 11.18
N ILE A 1229 28.68 -15.93 11.55
CA ILE A 1229 29.71 -15.57 12.53
C ILE A 1229 29.09 -14.70 13.60
N LEU A 1230 29.67 -14.72 14.80
CA LEU A 1230 29.27 -13.83 15.88
C LEU A 1230 30.02 -12.51 15.76
N VAL A 1231 29.31 -11.42 15.97
CA VAL A 1231 29.87 -10.07 16.05
C VAL A 1231 29.42 -9.48 17.39
N GLN A 1232 30.39 -9.03 18.19
CA GLN A 1232 30.11 -8.32 19.42
C GLN A 1232 29.91 -6.83 19.13
N VAL A 1233 28.71 -6.33 19.42
CA VAL A 1233 28.45 -4.88 19.41
C VAL A 1233 28.76 -4.34 20.79
N ASP A 1234 29.69 -3.40 20.86
CA ASP A 1234 30.06 -2.69 22.07
C ASP A 1234 29.24 -1.39 22.18
N GLY A 1235 28.87 -1.02 23.40
CA GLY A 1235 28.25 0.28 23.64
C GLY A 1235 29.20 1.43 23.29
N VAL A 1236 28.64 2.59 22.94
CA VAL A 1236 29.42 3.83 22.84
C VAL A 1236 29.99 4.15 24.24
N MET A 1237 31.31 4.18 24.36
CA MET A 1237 32.02 4.58 25.58
C MET A 1237 31.77 6.04 25.92
#